data_AF-A0A970LKY4-F1
#
_entry.id   AF-A0A970LKY4-F1
#
_cell.length_a   1.000
_cell.length_b   1.000
_cell.length_c   1.000
_cell.angle_alpha   90.00
_cell.angle_beta   90.00
_cell.angle_gamma   90.00
#
_symmetry.space_group_name_H-M   'P 1'
#
loop_
_entity.id
_entity.type
_entity.pdbx_description
1 polymer ?
#
loop_
_entity_poly.entity_id
_entity_poly.type
_entity_poly.pdbx_seq_one_letter_code
_entity_poly.pdbx_strand_id
1 'polypeptide(L)'
;MRRRLFIVLSFVLLGFLLVACDETNYKVTFDVAGGTPAIASQTIKDGGLVTKPANPKKDGFTFKFWQEKESAEEWVFASDKVTKNITLVAQWEEAPPEVEKVKVTFDVKGGTPTVPIQTIDKGEKATKPTDPTKEGYDFLGWYKGEAEYDFNTAVNEDITLEAKWEEQELAYTYTLEFSVTAPEGTEGDVYVIGTFIKWDLTKIVKLTKDSAGNYEGSYVVKSNEAIAEIEYKYFNSASWDDPEGDENYDYRDDRVHQMVEGINQISDVILSWETEQKPEKIAKPILEYDETNKVISWEAVENALEYEVYIRLEQNHFKVATTNETSFDPLLVSEGLEGSNYFYVIAIAKQGHLNSDNSEEVLFDVPYLTKSLLVGNTFTQVAFVTAENYFARRNATDASAPSNILYAISGVKEYLASGKTINEAFSTVALLDEDYQVTFVRNILAKQTYTAEEGWFVDEAYESNNAQLVELDDYLNEGDYLIIGKNQKNVTFKVDGEEKTAQAREFLAYHVVNTWESFPNPAEAPANGWRAPMGEFVDAKAIIFAFDADEPAKAFAYIEDVGYPSIADAITAAAEGDTILLIAGEHEESFTVDKNDLSFAPVAGKVAVLKGVVSLVDDLKGVKFEGLEFTGDAYIHAPGKIDDFVFINNKVYGTTLAKSEYKPRNLTDVNAFIRLFHAPAVNDIVGNVTIKDNEFTNISSDIISIARTAVDKEILIEGNLFHNFPNSAIRFDGNRN
;
A
#
# COMPACT_ATOMS: atom_id res chain seq x y z
N MET A 1 -87.50 -24.10 52.69
CA MET A 1 -86.73 -23.33 51.69
C MET A 1 -85.35 -23.99 51.57
N ARG A 2 -85.18 -24.92 50.61
CA ARG A 2 -84.24 -24.91 49.46
C ARG A 2 -82.78 -24.57 49.84
N ARG A 3 -81.72 -25.34 49.55
CA ARG A 3 -81.50 -26.55 48.70
C ARG A 3 -80.01 -27.02 48.89
N ARG A 4 -79.78 -28.36 48.94
CA ARG A 4 -78.67 -29.16 48.31
C ARG A 4 -77.22 -28.98 48.89
N LEU A 5 -76.29 -29.96 48.98
CA LEU A 5 -76.12 -31.34 48.46
C LEU A 5 -74.90 -32.05 49.16
N PHE A 6 -75.06 -33.31 49.62
CA PHE A 6 -74.21 -34.54 49.56
C PHE A 6 -72.71 -34.61 50.01
N ILE A 7 -72.32 -35.48 50.98
CA ILE A 7 -71.80 -36.91 50.96
C ILE A 7 -70.28 -36.99 50.58
N VAL A 8 -69.29 -37.46 51.40
CA VAL A 8 -69.00 -38.72 52.17
C VAL A 8 -68.15 -39.77 51.39
N LEU A 9 -67.20 -40.41 52.12
CA LEU A 9 -66.42 -41.67 51.84
C LEU A 9 -65.16 -41.54 50.93
N SER A 10 -64.04 -42.29 51.07
CA SER A 10 -63.71 -43.53 51.79
C SER A 10 -62.18 -43.78 51.84
N PHE A 11 -61.80 -44.74 52.68
CA PHE A 11 -60.48 -45.36 52.95
C PHE A 11 -59.60 -45.76 51.75
N VAL A 12 -58.27 -45.81 51.94
CA VAL A 12 -57.37 -46.99 51.76
C VAL A 12 -55.89 -46.55 51.69
N LEU A 13 -55.08 -47.05 52.63
CA LEU A 13 -53.73 -47.63 52.45
C LEU A 13 -52.67 -46.85 51.63
N LEU A 14 -51.54 -46.51 52.27
CA LEU A 14 -50.20 -47.07 52.02
C LEU A 14 -49.13 -46.07 52.49
N GLY A 15 -48.09 -46.58 53.15
CA GLY A 15 -47.10 -45.78 53.85
C GLY A 15 -46.42 -44.73 52.99
N PHE A 16 -46.45 -43.49 53.44
CA PHE A 16 -45.33 -42.59 53.16
C PHE A 16 -44.21 -42.99 54.12
N LEU A 17 -43.41 -43.97 53.67
CA LEU A 17 -41.99 -43.93 53.97
C LEU A 17 -41.57 -42.49 53.63
N LEU A 18 -41.20 -41.70 54.64
CA LEU A 18 -40.20 -40.66 54.43
C LEU A 18 -38.96 -41.39 53.95
N VAL A 19 -38.88 -41.62 52.63
CA VAL A 19 -37.60 -41.67 51.97
C VAL A 19 -37.10 -40.25 52.12
N ALA A 20 -36.41 -39.96 53.23
CA ALA A 20 -35.30 -39.05 53.15
C ALA A 20 -34.45 -39.64 52.01
N CYS A 21 -34.58 -39.06 50.82
CA CYS A 21 -33.60 -39.30 49.78
C CYS A 21 -32.34 -38.69 50.39
N ASP A 22 -31.52 -39.54 51.01
CA ASP A 22 -30.15 -39.16 51.34
C ASP A 22 -29.52 -38.82 49.99
N GLU A 23 -29.53 -37.53 49.65
CA GLU A 23 -28.81 -37.03 48.48
C GLU A 23 -27.34 -37.33 48.73
N THR A 24 -26.88 -38.42 48.13
CA THR A 24 -25.49 -38.83 48.24
C THR A 24 -24.68 -37.83 47.42
N ASN A 25 -23.83 -37.08 48.11
CA ASN A 25 -22.94 -36.10 47.51
C ASN A 25 -21.51 -36.59 47.62
N TYR A 26 -20.75 -36.38 46.57
CA TYR A 26 -19.35 -36.73 46.46
C TYR A 26 -18.48 -35.49 46.33
N LYS A 27 -17.33 -35.54 47.01
CA LYS A 27 -16.32 -34.49 46.96
C LYS A 27 -15.35 -34.75 45.82
N VAL A 28 -15.17 -33.75 44.97
CA VAL A 28 -14.16 -33.71 43.91
C VAL A 28 -13.06 -32.76 44.34
N THR A 29 -11.84 -33.29 44.45
CA THR A 29 -10.65 -32.49 44.83
C THR A 29 -9.76 -32.32 43.61
N PHE A 30 -9.16 -31.14 43.46
CA PHE A 30 -8.25 -30.83 42.36
C PHE A 30 -6.81 -30.76 42.91
N ASP A 31 -5.96 -31.65 42.41
CA ASP A 31 -4.53 -31.66 42.71
C ASP A 31 -3.79 -31.06 41.51
N VAL A 32 -3.24 -29.86 41.69
CA VAL A 32 -2.51 -29.12 40.65
C VAL A 32 -1.10 -29.67 40.39
N ALA A 33 -0.69 -30.77 41.05
CA ALA A 33 0.55 -31.49 40.79
C ALA A 33 1.81 -30.59 40.74
N GLY A 34 1.90 -29.68 41.72
CA GLY A 34 2.98 -28.70 41.86
C GLY A 34 2.76 -27.38 41.10
N GLY A 35 1.64 -27.22 40.40
CA GLY A 35 1.22 -25.94 39.82
C GLY A 35 0.52 -25.01 40.81
N THR A 36 0.08 -23.84 40.32
CA THR A 36 -0.64 -22.80 41.05
C THR A 36 -1.71 -22.15 40.16
N PRO A 37 -2.78 -21.54 40.70
CA PRO A 37 -3.17 -21.49 42.10
C PRO A 37 -3.77 -22.83 42.58
N ALA A 38 -3.87 -23.02 43.90
CA ALA A 38 -4.64 -24.12 44.46
C ALA A 38 -6.12 -23.96 44.12
N ILE A 39 -6.79 -25.06 43.77
CA ILE A 39 -8.17 -25.04 43.30
C ILE A 39 -9.09 -25.59 44.39
N ALA A 40 -10.17 -24.87 44.69
CA ALA A 40 -11.14 -25.28 45.69
C ALA A 40 -11.89 -26.56 45.27
N SER A 41 -12.15 -27.46 46.23
CA SER A 41 -12.90 -28.69 45.98
C SER A 41 -14.38 -28.42 45.69
N GLN A 42 -14.99 -29.23 44.83
CA GLN A 42 -16.43 -29.18 44.53
C GLN A 42 -17.18 -30.31 45.24
N THR A 43 -18.48 -30.08 45.52
CA THR A 43 -19.39 -31.10 46.06
C THR A 43 -20.49 -31.35 45.03
N ILE A 44 -20.54 -32.58 44.51
CA ILE A 44 -21.37 -32.97 43.35
C ILE A 44 -22.32 -34.08 43.77
N LYS A 45 -23.60 -34.00 43.37
CA LYS A 45 -24.58 -35.08 43.59
C LYS A 45 -24.17 -36.34 42.83
N ASP A 46 -24.54 -37.52 43.34
CA ASP A 46 -24.32 -38.79 42.65
C ASP A 46 -24.82 -38.75 41.20
N GLY A 47 -23.95 -39.13 40.26
CA GLY A 47 -24.18 -39.08 38.81
C GLY A 47 -24.06 -37.69 38.17
N GLY A 48 -23.72 -36.65 38.92
CA GLY A 48 -23.55 -35.27 38.43
C GLY A 48 -22.22 -35.00 37.73
N LEU A 49 -22.15 -33.88 37.00
CA LEU A 49 -20.94 -33.42 36.30
C LEU A 49 -20.15 -32.42 37.15
N VAL A 50 -18.83 -32.41 36.98
CA VAL A 50 -17.91 -31.45 37.62
C VAL A 50 -17.80 -30.19 36.77
N THR A 51 -17.77 -29.00 37.39
CA THR A 51 -17.46 -27.76 36.64
C THR A 51 -15.95 -27.67 36.43
N LYS A 52 -15.49 -27.49 35.18
CA LYS A 52 -14.06 -27.39 34.88
C LYS A 52 -13.48 -26.12 35.54
N PRO A 53 -12.40 -26.23 36.36
CA PRO A 53 -11.73 -25.06 36.90
C PRO A 53 -10.83 -24.39 35.84
N ALA A 54 -10.37 -23.17 36.10
CA ALA A 54 -9.31 -22.55 35.30
C ALA A 54 -8.07 -23.45 35.26
N ASN A 55 -7.38 -23.47 34.13
CA ASN A 55 -6.16 -24.27 33.99
C ASN A 55 -5.11 -23.74 34.98
N PRO A 56 -4.50 -24.62 35.81
CA PRO A 56 -3.40 -24.21 36.66
C PRO A 56 -2.18 -23.85 35.80
N LYS A 57 -1.21 -23.14 36.40
CA LYS A 57 0.09 -22.81 35.83
C LYS A 57 1.21 -23.52 36.58
N LYS A 58 2.24 -24.00 35.87
CA LYS A 58 3.45 -24.59 36.46
C LYS A 58 4.65 -24.12 35.65
N ASP A 59 5.59 -23.46 36.31
CA ASP A 59 6.76 -22.88 35.63
C ASP A 59 7.53 -23.95 34.85
N GLY A 60 7.80 -23.67 33.57
CA GLY A 60 8.48 -24.60 32.65
C GLY A 60 7.60 -25.70 32.04
N PHE A 61 6.29 -25.69 32.32
CA PHE A 61 5.36 -26.72 31.82
C PHE A 61 4.04 -26.12 31.28
N THR A 62 3.55 -26.70 30.20
CA THR A 62 2.23 -26.44 29.62
C THR A 62 1.20 -27.40 30.23
N PHE A 63 0.08 -26.88 30.74
CA PHE A 63 -1.03 -27.70 31.21
C PHE A 63 -1.70 -28.43 30.04
N LYS A 64 -1.90 -29.75 30.15
CA LYS A 64 -2.54 -30.55 29.10
C LYS A 64 -3.99 -30.84 29.44
N PHE A 65 -4.23 -31.57 30.53
CA PHE A 65 -5.57 -32.02 30.90
C PHE A 65 -5.65 -32.42 32.38
N TRP A 66 -6.86 -32.72 32.83
CA TRP A 66 -7.14 -33.30 34.15
C TRP A 66 -7.31 -34.80 34.02
N GLN A 67 -6.75 -35.58 34.93
CA GLN A 67 -6.87 -37.04 34.98
C GLN A 67 -7.42 -37.48 36.34
N GLU A 68 -8.39 -38.38 36.40
CA GLU A 68 -8.76 -39.00 37.68
C GLU A 68 -7.56 -39.78 38.22
N LYS A 69 -7.18 -39.53 39.48
CA LYS A 69 -5.98 -40.09 40.11
C LYS A 69 -5.83 -41.61 39.98
N GLU A 70 -6.93 -42.34 39.96
CA GLU A 70 -6.95 -43.81 39.88
C GLU A 70 -7.29 -44.33 38.47
N SER A 71 -7.36 -43.43 37.47
CA SER A 71 -7.61 -43.73 36.06
C SER A 71 -6.39 -43.40 35.20
N ALA A 72 -6.22 -44.13 34.11
CA ALA A 72 -5.21 -43.82 33.09
C ALA A 72 -5.73 -42.87 32.00
N GLU A 73 -7.03 -42.57 32.01
CA GLU A 73 -7.70 -41.76 30.97
C GLU A 73 -7.88 -40.31 31.43
N GLU A 74 -7.89 -39.40 30.46
CA GLU A 74 -8.25 -38.00 30.68
C GLU A 74 -9.70 -37.89 31.19
N TRP A 75 -9.93 -37.00 32.15
CA TRP A 75 -11.25 -36.67 32.65
C TRP A 75 -11.95 -35.66 31.74
N VAL A 76 -13.07 -36.07 31.15
CA VAL A 76 -13.86 -35.26 30.24
C VAL A 76 -15.02 -34.61 31.00
N PHE A 77 -14.86 -33.34 31.40
CA PHE A 77 -15.84 -32.60 32.21
C PHE A 77 -17.26 -32.53 31.63
N ALA A 78 -17.38 -32.66 30.31
CA ALA A 78 -18.68 -32.62 29.62
C ALA A 78 -19.47 -33.93 29.72
N SER A 79 -18.83 -35.07 30.00
CA SER A 79 -19.47 -36.40 29.96
C SER A 79 -19.25 -37.25 31.20
N ASP A 80 -18.14 -37.07 31.90
CA ASP A 80 -17.76 -37.94 33.02
C ASP A 80 -18.53 -37.60 34.29
N LYS A 81 -19.15 -38.63 34.87
CA LYS A 81 -20.06 -38.50 36.00
C LYS A 81 -19.39 -38.88 37.30
N VAL A 82 -19.65 -38.08 38.33
CA VAL A 82 -19.15 -38.33 39.69
C VAL A 82 -20.06 -39.33 40.40
N THR A 83 -19.56 -40.53 40.67
CA THR A 83 -20.27 -41.60 41.40
C THR A 83 -19.57 -42.03 42.69
N LYS A 84 -18.47 -41.35 43.03
CA LYS A 84 -17.66 -41.53 44.25
C LYS A 84 -16.83 -40.27 44.48
N ASN A 85 -16.22 -40.15 45.66
CA ASN A 85 -15.20 -39.12 45.88
C ASN A 85 -14.02 -39.39 44.93
N ILE A 86 -13.59 -38.36 44.19
CA ILE A 86 -12.49 -38.45 43.22
C ILE A 86 -11.49 -37.31 43.44
N THR A 87 -10.27 -37.52 42.98
CA THR A 87 -9.25 -36.48 42.86
C THR A 87 -8.87 -36.38 41.40
N LEU A 88 -9.00 -35.18 40.82
CA LEU A 88 -8.53 -34.87 39.48
C LEU A 88 -7.13 -34.26 39.60
N VAL A 89 -6.16 -34.82 38.91
CA VAL A 89 -4.74 -34.44 38.94
C VAL A 89 -4.39 -33.76 37.62
N ALA A 90 -3.76 -32.59 37.69
CA ALA A 90 -3.30 -31.86 36.51
C ALA A 90 -2.12 -32.59 35.84
N GLN A 91 -2.21 -32.78 34.53
CA GLN A 91 -1.15 -33.35 33.71
C GLN A 91 -0.43 -32.25 32.93
N TRP A 92 0.89 -32.39 32.81
CA TRP A 92 1.81 -31.36 32.35
C TRP A 92 2.72 -31.90 31.25
N GLU A 93 3.08 -31.05 30.30
CA GLU A 93 4.12 -31.28 29.28
C GLU A 93 5.19 -30.19 29.42
N GLU A 94 6.46 -30.50 29.16
CA GLU A 94 7.53 -29.48 29.19
C GLU A 94 7.26 -28.40 28.13
N ALA A 95 7.36 -27.13 28.52
CA ALA A 95 7.24 -26.03 27.57
C ALA A 95 8.47 -26.00 26.65
N PRO A 96 8.33 -25.73 25.33
CA PRO A 96 9.48 -25.55 24.45
C PRO A 96 10.35 -24.38 24.95
N PRO A 97 11.68 -24.45 24.77
CA PRO A 97 12.57 -23.39 25.20
C PRO A 97 12.25 -22.09 24.47
N GLU A 98 12.22 -20.99 25.22
CA GLU A 98 12.09 -19.64 24.69
C GLU A 98 13.29 -19.37 23.77
N VAL A 99 13.03 -19.08 22.50
CA VAL A 99 14.10 -18.80 21.53
C VAL A 99 14.56 -17.37 21.76
N GLU A 100 15.83 -17.19 22.11
CA GLU A 100 16.40 -15.84 22.25
C GLU A 100 16.26 -15.09 20.92
N LYS A 101 15.78 -13.85 20.95
CA LYS A 101 15.68 -12.98 19.76
C LYS A 101 16.86 -12.01 19.70
N VAL A 102 17.26 -11.64 18.49
CA VAL A 102 18.36 -10.71 18.21
C VAL A 102 17.91 -9.64 17.21
N LYS A 103 18.51 -8.45 17.32
CA LYS A 103 18.17 -7.28 16.50
C LYS A 103 19.19 -7.03 15.40
N VAL A 104 18.71 -6.70 14.20
CA VAL A 104 19.53 -6.26 13.07
C VAL A 104 19.14 -4.82 12.77
N THR A 105 20.06 -3.91 13.03
CA THR A 105 19.89 -2.47 12.78
C THR A 105 20.60 -2.10 11.48
N PHE A 106 19.98 -1.26 10.66
CA PHE A 106 20.52 -0.82 9.38
C PHE A 106 20.81 0.68 9.42
N ASP A 107 22.10 1.06 9.38
CA ASP A 107 22.53 2.45 9.30
C ASP A 107 22.85 2.82 7.85
N VAL A 108 22.00 3.64 7.24
CA VAL A 108 22.11 4.05 5.84
C VAL A 108 23.21 5.08 5.56
N LYS A 109 23.96 5.53 6.58
CA LYS A 109 25.12 6.44 6.45
C LYS A 109 24.88 7.65 5.55
N GLY A 110 23.72 8.28 5.74
CA GLY A 110 23.29 9.47 4.99
C GLY A 110 22.63 9.20 3.64
N GLY A 111 22.34 7.94 3.30
CA GLY A 111 21.42 7.58 2.22
C GLY A 111 19.96 7.52 2.68
N THR A 112 19.06 7.29 1.72
CA THR A 112 17.60 7.20 1.90
C THR A 112 17.01 6.07 1.05
N PRO A 113 15.94 5.37 1.50
CA PRO A 113 15.19 5.58 2.73
C PRO A 113 15.88 4.98 3.96
N THR A 114 15.48 5.39 5.17
CA THR A 114 15.87 4.68 6.40
C THR A 114 15.26 3.29 6.42
N VAL A 115 16.01 2.30 6.90
CA VAL A 115 15.57 0.90 6.92
C VAL A 115 15.08 0.50 8.31
N PRO A 116 13.91 -0.15 8.45
CA PRO A 116 13.40 -0.63 9.73
C PRO A 116 14.33 -1.66 10.41
N ILE A 117 14.33 -1.67 11.74
CA ILE A 117 15.05 -2.68 12.53
C ILE A 117 14.35 -4.03 12.38
N GLN A 118 15.10 -5.09 12.12
CA GLN A 118 14.58 -6.46 12.14
C GLN A 118 14.81 -7.11 13.50
N THR A 119 13.82 -7.84 13.99
CA THR A 119 13.95 -8.71 15.17
C THR A 119 13.72 -10.15 14.72
N ILE A 120 14.74 -10.99 14.85
CA ILE A 120 14.72 -12.37 14.35
C ILE A 120 15.16 -13.33 15.45
N ASP A 121 14.78 -14.60 15.32
CA ASP A 121 15.21 -15.65 16.23
C ASP A 121 16.72 -15.88 16.11
N LYS A 122 17.40 -16.10 17.24
CA LYS A 122 18.84 -16.33 17.28
C LYS A 122 19.19 -17.58 16.48
N GLY A 123 20.05 -17.41 15.49
CA GLY A 123 20.43 -18.46 14.55
C GLY A 123 19.74 -18.35 13.18
N GLU A 124 18.71 -17.51 13.05
CA GLU A 124 18.06 -17.19 11.77
C GLU A 124 18.84 -16.12 10.99
N LYS A 125 18.43 -15.93 9.74
CA LYS A 125 19.06 -14.98 8.80
C LYS A 125 18.29 -13.66 8.76
N ALA A 126 19.01 -12.55 8.58
CA ALA A 126 18.40 -11.26 8.30
C ALA A 126 17.86 -11.22 6.85
N THR A 127 16.76 -10.51 6.61
CA THR A 127 16.27 -10.24 5.26
C THR A 127 17.02 -9.04 4.68
N LYS A 128 17.53 -9.12 3.44
CA LYS A 128 18.17 -7.98 2.80
C LYS A 128 17.11 -6.89 2.51
N PRO A 129 17.29 -5.65 2.99
CA PRO A 129 16.40 -4.55 2.63
C PRO A 129 16.65 -4.10 1.18
N THR A 130 15.71 -3.34 0.61
CA THR A 130 15.96 -2.64 -0.65
C THR A 130 17.19 -1.76 -0.53
N ASP A 131 18.03 -1.74 -1.56
CA ASP A 131 19.26 -0.98 -1.55
C ASP A 131 18.94 0.53 -1.40
N PRO A 132 19.49 1.22 -0.39
CA PRO A 132 19.27 2.64 -0.21
C PRO A 132 19.96 3.41 -1.34
N THR A 133 19.59 4.68 -1.50
CA THR A 133 20.19 5.61 -2.46
C THR A 133 20.87 6.78 -1.74
N LYS A 134 21.93 7.32 -2.33
CA LYS A 134 22.62 8.51 -1.83
C LYS A 134 23.12 9.31 -3.02
N GLU A 135 22.68 10.56 -3.15
CA GLU A 135 23.03 11.41 -4.29
C GLU A 135 24.54 11.55 -4.46
N GLY A 136 25.05 11.26 -5.66
CA GLY A 136 26.48 11.31 -6.00
C GLY A 136 27.31 10.10 -5.53
N TYR A 137 26.67 9.03 -5.02
CA TYR A 137 27.36 7.82 -4.56
C TYR A 137 26.69 6.54 -5.08
N ASP A 138 27.50 5.53 -5.40
CA ASP A 138 27.07 4.16 -5.68
C ASP A 138 26.99 3.37 -4.38
N PHE A 139 25.90 2.61 -4.20
CA PHE A 139 25.74 1.72 -3.06
C PHE A 139 26.59 0.47 -3.23
N LEU A 140 27.57 0.28 -2.34
CA LEU A 140 28.49 -0.87 -2.39
C LEU A 140 27.99 -2.10 -1.64
N GLY A 141 26.92 -1.97 -0.85
CA GLY A 141 26.40 -3.04 -0.01
C GLY A 141 26.35 -2.70 1.47
N TRP A 142 25.89 -3.68 2.25
CA TRP A 142 25.78 -3.62 3.71
C TRP A 142 27.01 -4.24 4.36
N TYR A 143 27.58 -3.59 5.36
CA TYR A 143 28.83 -4.01 5.99
C TYR A 143 28.65 -4.18 7.50
N LYS A 144 29.24 -5.25 8.06
CA LYS A 144 29.43 -5.40 9.51
C LYS A 144 30.89 -5.03 9.81
N GLY A 145 31.13 -3.78 10.20
CA GLY A 145 32.48 -3.24 10.35
C GLY A 145 33.15 -3.06 8.99
N GLU A 146 34.31 -3.70 8.77
CA GLU A 146 35.06 -3.52 7.52
C GLU A 146 34.63 -4.48 6.39
N ALA A 147 33.97 -5.59 6.72
CA ALA A 147 33.60 -6.64 5.78
C ALA A 147 32.15 -6.53 5.30
N GLU A 148 31.93 -6.83 4.01
CA GLU A 148 30.60 -6.92 3.42
C GLU A 148 29.83 -8.06 4.08
N TYR A 149 28.56 -7.82 4.40
CA TYR A 149 27.72 -8.74 5.13
C TYR A 149 26.94 -9.65 4.17
N ASP A 150 27.15 -10.97 4.30
CA ASP A 150 26.36 -11.97 3.58
C ASP A 150 25.07 -12.28 4.33
N PHE A 151 23.93 -11.92 3.75
CA PHE A 151 22.60 -12.17 4.30
C PHE A 151 22.23 -13.66 4.39
N ASN A 152 23.07 -14.56 3.88
CA ASN A 152 22.96 -16.00 4.18
C ASN A 152 23.60 -16.41 5.51
N THR A 153 24.22 -15.48 6.23
CA THR A 153 24.84 -15.73 7.54
C THR A 153 23.82 -15.67 8.67
N ALA A 154 23.82 -16.69 9.53
CA ALA A 154 23.00 -16.70 10.74
C ALA A 154 23.40 -15.57 11.72
N VAL A 155 22.41 -14.89 12.29
CA VAL A 155 22.59 -13.83 13.27
C VAL A 155 22.43 -14.41 14.67
N ASN A 156 23.48 -14.29 15.49
CA ASN A 156 23.53 -14.93 16.82
C ASN A 156 23.57 -13.91 17.98
N GLU A 157 23.63 -12.63 17.66
CA GLU A 157 23.70 -11.49 18.58
C GLU A 157 23.15 -10.25 17.87
N ASP A 158 22.86 -9.18 18.60
CA ASP A 158 22.49 -7.91 18.00
C ASP A 158 23.62 -7.40 17.09
N ILE A 159 23.28 -7.03 15.85
CA ILE A 159 24.22 -6.49 14.87
C ILE A 159 23.72 -5.18 14.29
N THR A 160 24.66 -4.34 13.88
CA THR A 160 24.41 -3.17 13.05
C THR A 160 25.12 -3.35 11.72
N LEU A 161 24.37 -3.19 10.63
CA LEU A 161 24.86 -3.22 9.28
C LEU A 161 24.88 -1.80 8.75
N GLU A 162 26.02 -1.38 8.23
CA GLU A 162 26.25 -0.03 7.75
C GLU A 162 26.30 -0.03 6.22
N ALA A 163 25.55 0.87 5.59
CA ALA A 163 25.65 1.11 4.16
C ALA A 163 27.03 1.68 3.82
N LYS A 164 27.72 1.06 2.86
CA LYS A 164 28.92 1.66 2.26
C LYS A 164 28.61 2.24 0.90
N TRP A 165 29.32 3.32 0.62
CA TRP A 165 29.11 4.18 -0.53
C TRP A 165 30.46 4.40 -1.23
N GLU A 166 30.47 4.30 -2.54
CA GLU A 166 31.58 4.75 -3.40
C GLU A 166 31.17 6.06 -4.05
N GLU A 167 32.03 7.08 -4.01
CA GLU A 167 31.72 8.34 -4.70
C GLU A 167 31.71 8.07 -6.20
N GLN A 168 30.64 8.49 -6.89
CA GLN A 168 30.55 8.30 -8.33
C GLN A 168 31.64 9.14 -9.02
N GLU A 169 32.51 8.48 -9.79
CA GLU A 169 33.46 9.19 -10.67
C GLU A 169 32.70 9.72 -11.89
N LEU A 170 32.29 10.99 -11.80
CA LEU A 170 31.56 11.68 -12.86
C LEU A 170 32.46 11.90 -14.08
N ALA A 171 32.06 11.36 -15.23
CA ALA A 171 32.87 11.31 -16.46
C ALA A 171 33.18 12.69 -17.07
N TYR A 172 32.32 13.69 -16.84
CA TYR A 172 32.45 15.03 -17.43
C TYR A 172 32.59 16.10 -16.34
N THR A 173 33.51 17.04 -16.55
CA THR A 173 33.65 18.25 -15.73
C THR A 173 33.62 19.48 -16.63
N TYR A 174 32.72 20.41 -16.30
CA TYR A 174 32.56 21.69 -16.96
C TYR A 174 32.85 22.81 -15.97
N THR A 175 33.63 23.80 -16.38
CA THR A 175 33.88 25.03 -15.61
C THR A 175 33.28 26.19 -16.37
N LEU A 176 32.28 26.84 -15.79
CA LEU A 176 31.72 28.09 -16.30
C LEU A 176 32.50 29.24 -15.68
N GLU A 177 32.98 30.15 -16.51
CA GLU A 177 33.61 31.40 -16.09
C GLU A 177 32.75 32.56 -16.62
N PHE A 178 32.11 33.27 -15.69
CA PHE A 178 31.21 34.37 -15.99
C PHE A 178 31.98 35.69 -15.92
N SER A 179 31.76 36.57 -16.90
CA SER A 179 32.16 37.98 -16.90
C SER A 179 31.00 38.83 -17.39
N VAL A 180 30.41 39.62 -16.49
CA VAL A 180 29.09 40.22 -16.70
C VAL A 180 29.13 41.73 -16.51
N THR A 181 28.59 42.49 -17.46
CA THR A 181 28.35 43.93 -17.28
C THR A 181 26.92 44.16 -16.79
N ALA A 182 26.77 44.80 -15.63
CA ALA A 182 25.48 45.15 -15.04
C ALA A 182 25.08 46.61 -15.37
N PRO A 183 23.78 46.97 -15.35
CA PRO A 183 23.32 48.32 -15.64
C PRO A 183 23.82 49.35 -14.60
N GLU A 184 23.92 50.61 -15.03
CA GLU A 184 24.36 51.72 -14.18
C GLU A 184 23.42 51.87 -12.97
N GLY A 185 23.99 51.95 -11.76
CA GLY A 185 23.22 52.01 -10.52
C GLY A 185 22.97 50.66 -9.83
N THR A 186 23.49 49.54 -10.36
CA THR A 186 23.53 48.26 -9.64
C THR A 186 24.35 48.38 -8.35
N GLU A 187 23.68 48.38 -7.20
CA GLU A 187 24.29 48.40 -5.87
C GLU A 187 24.41 46.98 -5.33
N GLY A 188 25.64 46.53 -5.00
CA GLY A 188 25.87 45.20 -4.45
C GLY A 188 26.48 44.20 -5.44
N ASP A 189 26.32 42.92 -5.10
CA ASP A 189 26.83 41.77 -5.86
C ASP A 189 25.76 41.27 -6.84
N VAL A 190 26.19 40.65 -7.94
CA VAL A 190 25.30 39.99 -8.91
C VAL A 190 25.35 38.50 -8.66
N TYR A 191 24.23 37.80 -8.80
CA TYR A 191 24.14 36.36 -8.58
C TYR A 191 23.70 35.65 -9.86
N VAL A 192 24.23 34.45 -10.09
CA VAL A 192 23.79 33.53 -11.15
C VAL A 192 23.10 32.35 -10.49
N ILE A 193 21.89 32.06 -10.96
CA ILE A 193 21.11 30.92 -10.50
C ILE A 193 20.66 30.14 -11.73
N GLY A 194 20.87 28.82 -11.72
CA GLY A 194 20.34 27.95 -12.76
C GLY A 194 18.85 27.70 -12.57
N THR A 195 18.11 27.64 -13.67
CA THR A 195 16.64 27.62 -13.66
C THR A 195 16.02 26.29 -14.10
N PHE A 196 16.81 25.37 -14.68
CA PHE A 196 16.37 24.03 -15.09
C PHE A 196 17.49 22.95 -14.99
N ILE A 197 17.15 21.71 -15.34
CA ILE A 197 17.91 20.45 -15.11
C ILE A 197 19.41 20.59 -15.45
N LYS A 198 20.27 20.01 -14.59
CA LYS A 198 21.76 19.93 -14.65
C LYS A 198 22.52 21.09 -13.99
N TRP A 199 21.83 22.07 -13.40
CA TRP A 199 22.39 22.97 -12.37
C TRP A 199 21.99 22.46 -10.97
N ASP A 200 22.90 22.51 -10.00
CA ASP A 200 22.53 22.26 -8.60
C ASP A 200 21.73 23.47 -8.09
N LEU A 201 20.40 23.34 -8.06
CA LEU A 201 19.47 24.42 -7.70
C LEU A 201 19.67 24.98 -6.29
N THR A 202 20.47 24.31 -5.44
CA THR A 202 20.88 24.83 -4.12
C THR A 202 22.10 25.74 -4.18
N LYS A 203 22.84 25.75 -5.31
CA LYS A 203 24.04 26.56 -5.53
C LYS A 203 23.70 27.88 -6.21
N ILE A 204 23.89 28.94 -5.45
CA ILE A 204 23.86 30.32 -5.94
C ILE A 204 25.30 30.77 -6.20
N VAL A 205 25.58 31.22 -7.42
CA VAL A 205 26.93 31.67 -7.80
C VAL A 205 27.01 33.17 -7.63
N LYS A 206 27.72 33.60 -6.60
CA LYS A 206 28.00 35.01 -6.36
C LYS A 206 29.08 35.52 -7.32
N LEU A 207 28.77 36.57 -8.09
CA LEU A 207 29.72 37.29 -8.94
C LEU A 207 30.24 38.53 -8.21
N THR A 208 31.56 38.76 -8.28
CA THR A 208 32.24 39.87 -7.61
C THR A 208 32.72 40.90 -8.61
N LYS A 209 32.58 42.18 -8.26
CA LYS A 209 32.96 43.29 -9.15
C LYS A 209 34.49 43.42 -9.26
N ASP A 210 35.00 43.43 -10.48
CA ASP A 210 36.40 43.60 -10.82
C ASP A 210 36.81 45.09 -10.89
N SER A 211 38.09 45.34 -11.21
CA SER A 211 38.63 46.70 -11.35
C SER A 211 38.15 47.47 -12.58
N ALA A 212 37.60 46.78 -13.59
CA ALA A 212 37.02 47.37 -14.79
C ALA A 212 35.52 47.68 -14.62
N GLY A 213 34.90 47.21 -13.53
CA GLY A 213 33.49 47.38 -13.21
C GLY A 213 32.59 46.22 -13.63
N ASN A 214 33.14 45.12 -14.18
CA ASN A 214 32.41 43.90 -14.54
C ASN A 214 32.29 42.96 -13.34
N TYR A 215 31.31 42.08 -13.34
CA TYR A 215 31.08 41.08 -12.30
C TYR A 215 31.59 39.72 -12.77
N GLU A 216 32.52 39.14 -12.01
CA GLU A 216 33.18 37.88 -12.35
C GLU A 216 32.93 36.79 -11.31
N GLY A 217 32.83 35.54 -11.76
CA GLY A 217 32.69 34.38 -10.90
C GLY A 217 32.77 33.08 -11.69
N SER A 218 32.86 31.95 -10.98
CA SER A 218 33.01 30.65 -11.61
C SER A 218 32.12 29.61 -10.93
N TYR A 219 31.64 28.66 -11.74
CA TYR A 219 30.85 27.51 -11.31
C TYR A 219 31.35 26.24 -11.98
N VAL A 220 31.45 25.16 -11.22
CA VAL A 220 31.89 23.87 -11.72
C VAL A 220 30.73 22.89 -11.70
N VAL A 221 30.40 22.34 -12.85
CA VAL A 221 29.41 21.29 -13.03
C VAL A 221 30.12 19.98 -13.30
N LYS A 222 29.71 18.91 -12.63
CA LYS A 222 30.17 17.55 -12.90
C LYS A 222 28.97 16.69 -13.27
N SER A 223 29.13 15.78 -14.22
CA SER A 223 28.03 14.96 -14.74
C SER A 223 28.53 13.62 -15.28
N ASN A 224 27.69 12.59 -15.22
CA ASN A 224 27.93 11.29 -15.85
C ASN A 224 27.61 11.28 -17.35
N GLU A 225 26.80 12.23 -17.79
CA GLU A 225 26.44 12.42 -19.20
C GLU A 225 26.95 13.75 -19.72
N ALA A 226 27.17 13.84 -21.02
CA ALA A 226 27.51 15.10 -21.65
C ALA A 226 26.34 16.10 -21.46
N ILE A 227 26.67 17.29 -21.00
CA ILE A 227 25.73 18.42 -20.93
C ILE A 227 25.83 19.15 -22.27
N ALA A 228 24.72 19.23 -22.99
CA ALA A 228 24.65 19.94 -24.27
C ALA A 228 24.44 21.44 -24.06
N GLU A 229 23.62 21.82 -23.08
CA GLU A 229 23.32 23.21 -22.76
C GLU A 229 22.97 23.38 -21.28
N ILE A 230 22.99 24.62 -20.81
CA ILE A 230 22.63 25.01 -19.45
C ILE A 230 21.80 26.29 -19.48
N GLU A 231 20.79 26.35 -18.59
CA GLU A 231 19.90 27.48 -18.42
C GLU A 231 20.18 28.20 -17.10
N TYR A 232 20.28 29.53 -17.15
CA TYR A 232 20.58 30.36 -15.99
C TYR A 232 20.01 31.77 -16.13
N LYS A 233 19.93 32.47 -15.01
CA LYS A 233 19.47 33.86 -14.94
C LYS A 233 20.28 34.65 -13.93
N TYR A 234 20.42 35.95 -14.19
CA TYR A 234 21.08 36.87 -13.26
C TYR A 234 20.09 37.50 -12.29
N PHE A 235 20.53 37.71 -11.05
CA PHE A 235 19.76 38.32 -9.98
C PHE A 235 20.57 39.40 -9.27
N ASN A 236 19.88 40.46 -8.83
CA ASN A 236 20.47 41.52 -8.01
C ASN A 236 20.37 41.21 -6.51
N SER A 237 20.02 39.97 -6.15
CA SER A 237 19.95 39.52 -4.76
C SER A 237 20.37 38.05 -4.65
N ALA A 238 20.73 37.63 -3.43
CA ALA A 238 21.07 36.25 -3.12
C ALA A 238 19.82 35.35 -2.96
N SER A 239 18.62 35.91 -3.12
CA SER A 239 17.37 35.16 -3.25
C SER A 239 16.93 35.19 -4.71
N TRP A 240 15.91 34.42 -5.06
CA TRP A 240 15.26 34.48 -6.37
C TRP A 240 14.49 35.80 -6.59
N ASP A 241 14.76 36.82 -5.78
CA ASP A 241 14.18 38.15 -5.85
C ASP A 241 15.04 39.03 -6.76
N ASP A 242 14.39 39.91 -7.52
CA ASP A 242 15.01 40.89 -8.43
C ASP A 242 15.81 40.26 -9.60
N PRO A 243 15.17 39.46 -10.47
CA PRO A 243 15.79 38.92 -11.67
C PRO A 243 16.16 40.01 -12.69
N GLU A 244 17.04 39.67 -13.62
CA GLU A 244 17.28 40.51 -14.79
C GLU A 244 16.02 40.68 -15.65
N GLY A 245 15.83 41.90 -16.14
CA GLY A 245 14.75 42.26 -17.04
C GLY A 245 15.22 42.53 -18.47
N ASP A 246 14.26 42.73 -19.36
CA ASP A 246 14.49 43.17 -20.74
C ASP A 246 14.84 44.68 -20.81
N GLU A 247 14.87 45.27 -22.01
CA GLU A 247 15.17 46.71 -22.17
C GLU A 247 14.10 47.65 -21.58
N ASN A 248 12.91 47.13 -21.27
CA ASN A 248 11.77 47.85 -20.73
C ASN A 248 11.54 47.61 -19.24
N TYR A 249 12.47 46.91 -18.56
CA TYR A 249 12.37 46.50 -17.16
C TYR A 249 11.30 45.42 -16.89
N ASP A 250 10.88 44.70 -17.93
CA ASP A 250 9.91 43.60 -17.87
C ASP A 250 10.62 42.23 -17.77
N TYR A 251 9.83 41.17 -17.50
CA TYR A 251 10.32 39.79 -17.45
C TYR A 251 11.14 39.42 -18.68
N ARG A 252 12.26 38.75 -18.42
CA ARG A 252 13.16 38.20 -19.44
C ARG A 252 13.23 36.68 -19.32
N ASP A 253 13.19 35.97 -20.44
CA ASP A 253 13.44 34.53 -20.47
C ASP A 253 14.85 34.20 -19.96
N ASP A 254 15.01 32.96 -19.49
CA ASP A 254 16.30 32.45 -19.02
C ASP A 254 17.34 32.41 -20.15
N ARG A 255 18.61 32.57 -19.77
CA ARG A 255 19.74 32.51 -20.70
C ARG A 255 20.12 31.06 -20.94
N VAL A 256 20.37 30.72 -22.20
CA VAL A 256 20.85 29.40 -22.62
C VAL A 256 22.30 29.50 -23.06
N HIS A 257 23.18 28.66 -22.52
CA HIS A 257 24.56 28.51 -23.00
C HIS A 257 24.84 27.09 -23.47
N GLN A 258 25.37 26.95 -24.69
CA GLN A 258 25.77 25.66 -25.25
C GLN A 258 27.11 25.23 -24.65
N MET A 259 27.12 24.04 -24.04
CA MET A 259 28.22 23.57 -23.22
C MET A 259 29.27 22.82 -24.05
N VAL A 260 30.53 23.17 -23.83
CA VAL A 260 31.68 22.39 -24.33
C VAL A 260 32.45 21.80 -23.14
N GLU A 261 32.96 20.58 -23.27
CA GLU A 261 33.74 19.94 -22.21
C GLU A 261 34.95 20.81 -21.81
N GLY A 262 35.20 20.95 -20.49
CA GLY A 262 36.23 21.84 -19.97
C GLY A 262 35.72 23.25 -19.66
N ILE A 263 36.47 24.28 -20.06
CA ILE A 263 36.21 25.68 -19.67
C ILE A 263 35.27 26.36 -20.67
N ASN A 264 34.17 26.91 -20.16
CA ASN A 264 33.15 27.67 -20.87
C ASN A 264 33.23 29.14 -20.44
N GLN A 265 33.68 30.00 -21.35
CA GLN A 265 33.75 31.45 -21.13
C GLN A 265 32.40 32.08 -21.48
N ILE A 266 31.75 32.73 -20.51
CA ILE A 266 30.43 33.35 -20.65
C ILE A 266 30.58 34.85 -20.42
N SER A 267 30.30 35.64 -21.45
CA SER A 267 30.40 37.10 -21.43
C SER A 267 29.06 37.73 -21.74
N ASP A 268 28.45 38.35 -20.73
CA ASP A 268 27.07 38.80 -20.78
C ASP A 268 26.89 40.27 -20.39
N VAL A 269 25.78 40.84 -20.86
CA VAL A 269 25.32 42.18 -20.49
C VAL A 269 23.89 42.07 -19.96
N ILE A 270 23.69 42.55 -18.74
CA ILE A 270 22.36 42.71 -18.12
C ILE A 270 21.82 44.06 -18.56
N LEU A 271 20.61 44.09 -19.13
CA LEU A 271 20.01 45.30 -19.67
C LEU A 271 19.34 46.14 -18.58
N SER A 272 18.60 45.48 -17.69
CA SER A 272 17.89 46.08 -16.57
C SER A 272 17.70 45.05 -15.45
N TRP A 273 17.23 45.52 -14.30
CA TRP A 273 16.63 44.68 -13.27
C TRP A 273 15.13 44.82 -13.38
N GLU A 274 14.38 43.72 -13.31
CA GLU A 274 12.92 43.75 -13.41
C GLU A 274 12.32 44.66 -12.32
N THR A 275 11.40 45.55 -12.70
CA THR A 275 10.81 46.54 -11.75
C THR A 275 9.30 46.44 -11.58
N GLU A 276 8.61 45.63 -12.39
CA GLU A 276 7.16 45.39 -12.24
C GLU A 276 6.85 44.37 -11.15
N GLN A 277 5.64 44.47 -10.60
CA GLN A 277 5.17 43.70 -9.45
C GLN A 277 5.41 42.20 -9.66
N LYS A 278 6.02 41.56 -8.65
CA LYS A 278 6.02 40.10 -8.48
C LYS A 278 4.68 39.57 -8.97
N PRO A 279 4.64 38.64 -9.94
CA PRO A 279 3.38 38.09 -10.41
C PRO A 279 2.55 37.62 -9.20
N GLU A 280 1.27 37.97 -9.17
CA GLU A 280 0.41 37.57 -8.05
C GLU A 280 0.46 36.05 -7.88
N LYS A 281 0.72 35.61 -6.63
CA LYS A 281 0.72 34.19 -6.30
C LYS A 281 -0.63 33.59 -6.70
N ILE A 282 -0.59 32.46 -7.41
CA ILE A 282 -1.78 31.76 -7.87
C ILE A 282 -2.64 31.36 -6.66
N ALA A 283 -3.96 31.43 -6.80
CA ALA A 283 -4.88 31.01 -5.73
C ALA A 283 -4.70 29.51 -5.40
N LYS A 284 -4.89 29.13 -4.13
CA LYS A 284 -4.88 27.70 -3.74
C LYS A 284 -6.04 26.95 -4.42
N PRO A 285 -5.84 25.74 -4.98
CA PRO A 285 -6.94 24.89 -5.40
C PRO A 285 -7.84 24.55 -4.21
N ILE A 286 -9.15 24.53 -4.42
CA ILE A 286 -10.13 23.99 -3.46
C ILE A 286 -10.37 22.54 -3.83
N LEU A 287 -10.13 21.63 -2.88
CA LEU A 287 -10.30 20.19 -3.06
C LEU A 287 -11.69 19.72 -2.65
N GLU A 288 -12.21 18.73 -3.37
CA GLU A 288 -13.40 17.94 -3.04
C GLU A 288 -13.10 16.45 -3.25
N TYR A 289 -13.49 15.61 -2.29
CA TYR A 289 -13.43 14.15 -2.42
C TYR A 289 -14.80 13.59 -2.80
N ASP A 290 -14.85 12.89 -3.94
CA ASP A 290 -16.02 12.14 -4.37
C ASP A 290 -16.01 10.74 -3.73
N GLU A 291 -16.80 10.58 -2.67
CA GLU A 291 -16.95 9.29 -1.98
C GLU A 291 -17.47 8.16 -2.88
N THR A 292 -18.21 8.49 -3.95
CA THR A 292 -18.87 7.51 -4.83
C THR A 292 -17.89 6.96 -5.85
N ASN A 293 -17.20 7.86 -6.55
CA ASN A 293 -16.26 7.49 -7.60
C ASN A 293 -14.83 7.28 -7.09
N LYS A 294 -14.59 7.53 -5.80
CA LYS A 294 -13.28 7.39 -5.13
C LYS A 294 -12.19 8.29 -5.68
N VAL A 295 -12.56 9.34 -6.41
CA VAL A 295 -11.66 10.31 -7.02
C VAL A 295 -11.62 11.58 -6.18
N ILE A 296 -10.46 12.24 -6.17
CA ILE A 296 -10.30 13.58 -5.62
C ILE A 296 -10.28 14.55 -6.78
N SER A 297 -11.02 15.65 -6.65
CA SER A 297 -11.08 16.70 -7.66
C SER A 297 -10.80 18.07 -7.03
N TRP A 298 -10.40 19.03 -7.84
CA TRP A 298 -10.20 20.40 -7.40
C TRP A 298 -10.73 21.40 -8.43
N GLU A 299 -11.02 22.61 -7.97
CA GLU A 299 -11.37 23.69 -8.90
C GLU A 299 -10.17 24.10 -9.76
N ALA A 300 -10.42 24.35 -11.04
CA ALA A 300 -9.40 24.86 -11.94
C ALA A 300 -8.97 26.26 -11.48
N VAL A 301 -7.67 26.46 -11.30
CA VAL A 301 -7.16 27.77 -10.93
C VAL A 301 -6.79 28.56 -12.18
N GLU A 302 -7.19 29.83 -12.24
CA GLU A 302 -6.86 30.72 -13.35
C GLU A 302 -5.34 30.82 -13.54
N ASN A 303 -4.87 30.67 -14.78
CA ASN A 303 -3.47 30.60 -15.19
C ASN A 303 -2.66 29.35 -14.76
N ALA A 304 -3.27 28.41 -14.03
CA ALA A 304 -2.65 27.11 -13.80
C ALA A 304 -2.67 26.27 -15.09
N LEU A 305 -1.53 25.64 -15.41
CA LEU A 305 -1.39 24.76 -16.58
C LEU A 305 -1.09 23.31 -16.18
N GLU A 306 -0.66 23.08 -14.94
CA GLU A 306 -0.32 21.79 -14.38
C GLU A 306 -0.56 21.80 -12.86
N TYR A 307 -0.71 20.63 -12.26
CA TYR A 307 -0.92 20.42 -10.85
C TYR A 307 0.04 19.34 -10.33
N GLU A 308 0.70 19.61 -9.22
CA GLU A 308 1.42 18.60 -8.44
C GLU A 308 0.52 18.10 -7.30
N VAL A 309 0.37 16.79 -7.20
CA VAL A 309 -0.50 16.12 -6.23
C VAL A 309 0.38 15.45 -5.17
N TYR A 310 0.11 15.74 -3.91
CA TYR A 310 0.89 15.25 -2.78
C TYR A 310 0.01 14.47 -1.82
N ILE A 311 0.59 13.42 -1.23
CA ILE A 311 0.05 12.72 -0.08
C ILE A 311 0.90 13.05 1.14
N ARG A 312 0.24 13.30 2.26
CA ARG A 312 0.88 13.44 3.55
C ARG A 312 0.78 12.13 4.33
N LEU A 313 1.94 11.60 4.71
CA LEU A 313 2.08 10.53 5.70
C LEU A 313 2.80 11.11 6.91
N GLU A 314 2.11 11.18 8.05
CA GLU A 314 2.62 11.79 9.28
C GLU A 314 3.14 13.24 9.08
N GLN A 315 4.45 13.48 9.26
CA GLN A 315 5.09 14.78 9.05
C GLN A 315 5.69 14.96 7.65
N ASN A 316 5.65 13.92 6.82
CA ASN A 316 6.29 13.91 5.51
C ASN A 316 5.28 14.06 4.38
N HIS A 317 5.73 14.69 3.31
CA HIS A 317 4.96 14.92 2.10
C HIS A 317 5.58 14.18 0.93
N PHE A 318 4.77 13.40 0.23
CA PHE A 318 5.19 12.58 -0.90
C PHE A 318 4.47 13.06 -2.14
N LYS A 319 5.20 13.54 -3.14
CA LYS A 319 4.61 13.85 -4.45
C LYS A 319 4.23 12.53 -5.11
N VAL A 320 2.98 12.39 -5.50
CA VAL A 320 2.45 11.15 -6.05
C VAL A 320 1.98 11.27 -7.50
N ALA A 321 1.73 12.48 -7.98
CA ALA A 321 1.47 12.72 -9.40
C ALA A 321 1.78 14.16 -9.80
N THR A 322 1.94 14.33 -11.10
CA THR A 322 1.90 15.63 -11.78
C THR A 322 0.90 15.47 -12.93
N THR A 323 -0.11 16.34 -13.03
CA THR A 323 -1.22 16.20 -13.97
C THR A 323 -1.74 17.56 -14.45
N ASN A 324 -2.26 17.64 -15.67
CA ASN A 324 -3.00 18.79 -16.19
C ASN A 324 -4.52 18.66 -15.95
N GLU A 325 -4.97 17.50 -15.49
CA GLU A 325 -6.36 17.25 -15.12
C GLU A 325 -6.67 17.87 -13.76
N THR A 326 -7.96 18.15 -13.51
CA THR A 326 -8.44 18.67 -12.21
C THR A 326 -8.97 17.57 -11.30
N SER A 327 -8.49 16.35 -11.49
CA SER A 327 -8.86 15.19 -10.69
C SER A 327 -7.75 14.14 -10.63
N PHE A 328 -7.74 13.35 -9.55
CA PHE A 328 -6.75 12.31 -9.28
C PHE A 328 -7.41 11.10 -8.62
N ASP A 329 -7.12 9.89 -9.14
CA ASP A 329 -7.51 8.64 -8.51
C ASP A 329 -6.44 8.19 -7.50
N PRO A 330 -6.72 8.25 -6.18
CA PRO A 330 -5.80 7.79 -5.14
C PRO A 330 -5.42 6.32 -5.21
N LEU A 331 -6.23 5.46 -5.85
CA LEU A 331 -5.94 4.03 -5.98
C LEU A 331 -4.67 3.77 -6.81
N LEU A 332 -4.26 4.71 -7.66
CA LEU A 332 -3.08 4.60 -8.53
C LEU A 332 -1.73 4.65 -7.78
N VAL A 333 -1.71 5.03 -6.50
CA VAL A 333 -0.48 5.28 -5.72
C VAL A 333 -0.53 4.70 -4.32
N SER A 334 -1.50 3.81 -4.09
CA SER A 334 -1.96 3.29 -2.81
C SER A 334 -1.04 2.28 -2.12
N GLU A 335 -0.07 1.70 -2.82
CA GLU A 335 0.86 0.74 -2.23
C GLU A 335 1.83 1.40 -1.25
N GLY A 336 1.89 0.91 -0.02
CA GLY A 336 2.77 1.44 1.03
C GLY A 336 2.24 2.67 1.78
N LEU A 337 0.98 3.07 1.55
CA LEU A 337 0.33 4.22 2.20
C LEU A 337 -0.56 3.82 3.38
N GLU A 338 -0.06 2.93 4.24
CA GLU A 338 -0.78 2.41 5.39
C GLU A 338 -0.91 3.48 6.48
N GLY A 339 -2.10 4.04 6.63
CA GLY A 339 -2.38 5.08 7.61
C GLY A 339 -3.16 6.22 7.02
N SER A 340 -3.50 7.21 7.85
CA SER A 340 -4.32 8.33 7.37
C SER A 340 -3.61 9.08 6.26
N ASN A 341 -4.21 9.13 5.07
CA ASN A 341 -3.64 9.83 3.94
C ASN A 341 -4.42 11.12 3.71
N TYR A 342 -3.72 12.25 3.73
CA TYR A 342 -4.28 13.54 3.33
C TYR A 342 -3.73 13.90 1.96
N PHE A 343 -4.56 14.43 1.07
CA PHE A 343 -4.07 15.08 -0.13
C PHE A 343 -4.04 16.59 0.00
N TYR A 344 -3.08 17.16 -0.70
CA TYR A 344 -3.16 18.52 -1.16
C TYR A 344 -2.58 18.64 -2.57
N VAL A 345 -2.93 19.72 -3.25
CA VAL A 345 -2.52 20.00 -4.62
C VAL A 345 -1.87 21.37 -4.68
N ILE A 346 -0.82 21.47 -5.50
CA ILE A 346 -0.14 22.71 -5.85
C ILE A 346 -0.35 22.95 -7.35
N ALA A 347 -0.87 24.11 -7.73
CA ALA A 347 -1.03 24.49 -9.14
C ALA A 347 0.21 25.22 -9.65
N ILE A 348 0.65 24.90 -10.87
CA ILE A 348 1.87 25.43 -11.50
C ILE A 348 1.54 26.04 -12.87
N ALA A 349 1.94 27.29 -13.09
CA ALA A 349 1.89 27.94 -14.41
C ALA A 349 3.22 27.75 -15.16
N LYS A 350 3.18 27.14 -16.36
CA LYS A 350 4.39 26.86 -17.17
C LYS A 350 5.16 28.10 -17.64
N GLN A 351 4.54 29.28 -17.64
CA GLN A 351 5.20 30.51 -18.08
C GLN A 351 5.95 31.26 -16.96
N GLY A 352 5.90 30.78 -15.70
CA GLY A 352 6.58 31.51 -14.62
C GLY A 352 6.77 30.75 -13.31
N HIS A 353 6.53 29.43 -13.27
CA HIS A 353 6.62 28.60 -12.07
C HIS A 353 5.92 29.21 -10.84
N LEU A 354 4.83 29.95 -11.09
CA LEU A 354 4.04 30.55 -10.04
C LEU A 354 3.24 29.44 -9.38
N ASN A 355 3.64 29.08 -8.16
CA ASN A 355 2.97 28.03 -7.41
C ASN A 355 1.82 28.61 -6.60
N SER A 356 0.70 27.91 -6.58
CA SER A 356 -0.33 28.19 -5.58
C SER A 356 0.17 27.90 -4.16
N ASP A 357 -0.55 28.40 -3.16
CA ASP A 357 -0.50 27.77 -1.83
C ASP A 357 -1.06 26.35 -1.90
N ASN A 358 -0.67 25.51 -0.94
CA ASN A 358 -1.29 24.19 -0.76
C ASN A 358 -2.80 24.36 -0.60
N SER A 359 -3.56 23.52 -1.28
CA SER A 359 -4.99 23.35 -1.00
C SER A 359 -5.23 22.95 0.46
N GLU A 360 -6.50 22.99 0.88
CA GLU A 360 -6.89 22.40 2.16
C GLU A 360 -6.65 20.90 2.13
N GLU A 361 -6.15 20.33 3.23
CA GLU A 361 -5.91 18.89 3.30
C GLU A 361 -7.26 18.15 3.28
N VAL A 362 -7.44 17.25 2.31
CA VAL A 362 -8.61 16.38 2.27
C VAL A 362 -8.18 14.97 2.65
N LEU A 363 -8.80 14.43 3.70
CA LEU A 363 -8.68 13.03 4.07
C LEU A 363 -9.42 12.17 3.05
N PHE A 364 -8.77 11.14 2.56
CA PHE A 364 -9.36 10.15 1.66
C PHE A 364 -9.14 8.76 2.24
N ASP A 365 -10.20 7.97 2.29
CA ASP A 365 -10.11 6.57 2.66
C ASP A 365 -9.73 5.82 1.38
N VAL A 366 -8.46 5.43 1.24
CA VAL A 366 -8.10 4.41 0.24
C VAL A 366 -8.47 3.07 0.85
N PRO A 367 -9.49 2.37 0.34
CA PRO A 367 -9.74 1.01 0.76
C PRO A 367 -8.65 0.12 0.16
N TYR A 368 -7.41 0.14 0.66
CA TYR A 368 -6.47 -0.96 0.40
C TYR A 368 -6.55 -1.98 1.49
N LEU A 369 -6.61 -3.24 1.05
CA LEU A 369 -7.08 -4.40 1.79
C LEU A 369 -8.50 -4.21 2.30
N THR A 370 -9.49 -3.85 1.46
CA THR A 370 -10.80 -4.47 1.70
C THR A 370 -10.69 -5.91 1.30
N LYS A 371 -10.25 -6.76 2.23
CA LYS A 371 -10.52 -8.18 2.03
C LYS A 371 -12.03 -8.34 2.14
N SER A 372 -12.60 -9.07 1.18
CA SER A 372 -13.97 -9.54 1.31
C SER A 372 -13.96 -10.53 2.46
N LEU A 373 -14.49 -10.09 3.60
CA LEU A 373 -14.66 -10.94 4.75
C LEU A 373 -15.90 -11.79 4.52
N LEU A 374 -15.68 -13.08 4.41
CA LEU A 374 -16.74 -14.07 4.48
C LEU A 374 -17.18 -14.21 5.94
N VAL A 375 -18.42 -13.82 6.23
CA VAL A 375 -19.09 -14.09 7.50
C VAL A 375 -20.23 -15.06 7.21
N GLY A 376 -20.07 -16.31 7.61
CA GLY A 376 -20.96 -17.39 7.17
C GLY A 376 -20.83 -17.61 5.66
N ASN A 377 -21.85 -17.24 4.89
CA ASN A 377 -21.89 -17.38 3.42
C ASN A 377 -21.99 -16.04 2.68
N THR A 378 -21.70 -14.91 3.33
CA THR A 378 -21.76 -13.59 2.67
C THR A 378 -20.51 -12.78 2.88
N PHE A 379 -20.15 -12.03 1.84
CA PHE A 379 -19.01 -11.14 1.85
C PHE A 379 -19.40 -9.73 2.30
N THR A 380 -18.58 -9.16 3.17
CA THR A 380 -18.58 -7.73 3.49
C THR A 380 -17.18 -7.16 3.31
N GLN A 381 -17.07 -5.86 3.07
CA GLN A 381 -15.77 -5.20 2.98
C GLN A 381 -15.18 -4.94 4.38
N VAL A 382 -13.90 -5.28 4.58
CA VAL A 382 -13.14 -5.00 5.80
C VAL A 382 -11.80 -4.36 5.47
N ALA A 383 -11.54 -3.13 5.91
CA ALA A 383 -10.26 -2.43 5.73
C ALA A 383 -9.25 -2.82 6.83
N PHE A 384 -8.02 -3.16 6.46
CA PHE A 384 -6.94 -3.45 7.42
C PHE A 384 -6.12 -2.21 7.74
N VAL A 385 -5.78 -2.00 9.03
CA VAL A 385 -5.04 -0.81 9.49
C VAL A 385 -4.27 -1.10 10.79
N THR A 386 -3.19 -0.37 11.07
CA THR A 386 -2.51 -0.47 12.38
C THR A 386 -3.27 0.31 13.47
N ALA A 387 -3.10 -0.09 14.73
CA ALA A 387 -3.71 0.60 15.87
C ALA A 387 -3.31 2.07 15.95
N GLU A 388 -2.03 2.37 15.70
CA GLU A 388 -1.53 3.74 15.69
C GLU A 388 -2.27 4.61 14.68
N ASN A 389 -2.41 4.12 13.46
CA ASN A 389 -3.09 4.82 12.38
C ASN A 389 -4.60 4.98 12.63
N TYR A 390 -5.27 3.92 13.09
CA TYR A 390 -6.70 3.97 13.38
C TYR A 390 -7.02 4.99 14.49
N PHE A 391 -6.29 4.94 15.61
CA PHE A 391 -6.56 5.81 16.75
C PHE A 391 -6.03 7.24 16.56
N ALA A 392 -4.95 7.45 15.78
CA ALA A 392 -4.54 8.78 15.36
C ALA A 392 -5.64 9.46 14.51
N ARG A 393 -6.19 8.73 13.52
CA ARG A 393 -7.32 9.20 12.69
C ARG A 393 -8.53 9.58 13.53
N ARG A 394 -8.85 8.77 14.53
CA ARG A 394 -10.05 8.95 15.37
C ARG A 394 -9.98 10.15 16.31
N ASN A 395 -8.78 10.49 16.76
CA ASN A 395 -8.52 11.55 17.73
C ASN A 395 -8.23 12.91 17.08
N ALA A 396 -8.04 12.97 15.76
CA ALA A 396 -8.13 14.23 15.03
C ALA A 396 -9.54 14.82 15.20
N THR A 397 -9.64 16.13 15.41
CA THR A 397 -10.89 16.88 15.70
C THR A 397 -11.85 16.98 14.50
N ASP A 398 -11.91 15.95 13.64
CA ASP A 398 -12.57 16.06 12.35
C ASP A 398 -13.86 15.23 12.23
N ALA A 399 -14.84 15.84 11.57
CA ALA A 399 -16.18 15.35 11.32
C ALA A 399 -16.29 14.58 9.99
N SER A 400 -15.17 14.29 9.31
CA SER A 400 -15.15 13.52 8.06
C SER A 400 -15.85 12.18 8.25
N ALA A 401 -16.92 11.96 7.49
CA ALA A 401 -17.79 10.80 7.64
C ALA A 401 -17.00 9.50 7.36
N PRO A 402 -16.99 8.54 8.28
CA PRO A 402 -16.38 7.24 8.02
C PRO A 402 -17.19 6.40 7.02
N SER A 403 -16.46 5.57 6.27
CA SER A 403 -16.93 4.71 5.18
C SER A 403 -17.83 3.54 5.61
N ASN A 404 -18.44 2.83 4.65
CA ASN A 404 -19.34 1.68 4.85
C ASN A 404 -18.62 0.38 5.31
N ILE A 405 -17.42 0.49 5.87
CA ILE A 405 -16.45 -0.59 5.94
C ILE A 405 -16.18 -0.94 7.41
N LEU A 406 -15.97 -2.23 7.70
CA LEU A 406 -15.45 -2.70 8.98
C LEU A 406 -13.93 -2.51 9.02
N TYR A 407 -13.34 -2.14 10.15
CA TYR A 407 -11.88 -2.00 10.26
C TYR A 407 -11.28 -3.18 11.02
N ALA A 408 -10.31 -3.88 10.43
CA ALA A 408 -9.46 -4.86 11.08
C ALA A 408 -8.15 -4.21 11.53
N ILE A 409 -7.98 -4.06 12.84
CA ILE A 409 -6.91 -3.27 13.43
C ILE A 409 -5.83 -4.20 14.01
N SER A 410 -4.60 -4.09 13.53
CA SER A 410 -3.43 -4.83 14.02
C SER A 410 -2.64 -4.04 15.09
N GLY A 411 -1.83 -4.72 15.90
CA GLY A 411 -0.89 -4.06 16.82
C GLY A 411 -1.54 -3.33 18.01
N VAL A 412 -2.82 -3.61 18.32
CA VAL A 412 -3.56 -2.94 19.39
C VAL A 412 -2.91 -3.13 20.76
N LYS A 413 -2.34 -4.31 21.02
CA LYS A 413 -1.67 -4.64 22.27
C LYS A 413 -0.46 -3.75 22.55
N GLU A 414 0.42 -3.61 21.56
CA GLU A 414 1.60 -2.73 21.66
C GLU A 414 1.19 -1.27 21.83
N TYR A 415 0.15 -0.85 21.11
CA TYR A 415 -0.39 0.50 21.21
C TYR A 415 -0.94 0.80 22.61
N LEU A 416 -1.70 -0.11 23.22
CA LEU A 416 -2.16 0.00 24.61
C LEU A 416 -0.99 0.03 25.61
N ALA A 417 0.02 -0.82 25.41
CA ALA A 417 1.20 -0.90 26.27
C ALA A 417 2.06 0.37 26.25
N SER A 418 1.98 1.19 25.19
CA SER A 418 2.71 2.46 25.06
C SER A 418 2.24 3.57 26.01
N GLY A 419 1.12 3.36 26.72
CA GLY A 419 0.54 4.38 27.61
C GLY A 419 -0.22 5.50 26.88
N LYS A 420 -0.44 5.36 25.56
CA LYS A 420 -1.29 6.26 24.77
C LYS A 420 -2.75 6.14 25.24
N THR A 421 -3.45 7.28 25.30
CA THR A 421 -4.88 7.31 25.66
C THR A 421 -5.74 6.91 24.47
N ILE A 422 -6.63 5.94 24.66
CA ILE A 422 -7.56 5.50 23.62
C ILE A 422 -8.98 5.97 23.97
N ASN A 423 -9.57 6.74 23.06
CA ASN A 423 -10.97 7.14 23.15
C ASN A 423 -11.73 6.50 21.99
N GLU A 424 -12.59 5.53 22.30
CA GLU A 424 -13.50 4.95 21.31
C GLU A 424 -14.93 5.08 21.82
N ALA A 425 -15.70 5.92 21.12
CA ALA A 425 -17.10 6.18 21.42
C ALA A 425 -17.99 5.45 20.41
N PHE A 426 -18.78 4.48 20.89
CA PHE A 426 -19.92 3.84 20.20
C PHE A 426 -19.61 2.82 19.08
N SER A 427 -18.83 1.78 19.39
CA SER A 427 -18.51 0.68 18.47
C SER A 427 -18.69 -0.71 19.11
N THR A 428 -19.23 -1.67 18.33
CA THR A 428 -19.13 -3.10 18.65
C THR A 428 -17.75 -3.56 18.23
N VAL A 429 -17.04 -4.28 19.10
CA VAL A 429 -15.69 -4.76 18.82
C VAL A 429 -15.60 -6.28 18.90
N ALA A 430 -14.91 -6.89 17.93
CA ALA A 430 -14.59 -8.30 17.92
C ALA A 430 -13.08 -8.50 17.90
N LEU A 431 -12.57 -9.45 18.66
CA LEU A 431 -11.18 -9.88 18.62
C LEU A 431 -11.09 -11.14 17.77
N LEU A 432 -10.20 -11.10 16.79
CA LEU A 432 -9.79 -12.25 16.01
C LEU A 432 -8.39 -12.68 16.46
N ASP A 433 -8.18 -13.98 16.55
CA ASP A 433 -6.83 -14.54 16.70
C ASP A 433 -6.04 -14.51 15.37
N GLU A 434 -4.81 -15.02 15.40
CA GLU A 434 -3.91 -15.13 14.24
C GLU A 434 -4.49 -15.94 13.06
N ASP A 435 -5.43 -16.85 13.34
CA ASP A 435 -6.14 -17.68 12.37
C ASP A 435 -7.49 -17.09 11.94
N TYR A 436 -7.72 -15.82 12.30
CA TYR A 436 -8.97 -15.09 12.04
C TYR A 436 -10.21 -15.77 12.63
N GLN A 437 -10.07 -16.47 13.76
CA GLN A 437 -11.23 -16.98 14.50
C GLN A 437 -11.64 -15.97 15.57
N VAL A 438 -12.94 -15.82 15.78
CA VAL A 438 -13.43 -14.93 16.84
C VAL A 438 -13.14 -15.54 18.20
N THR A 439 -12.37 -14.82 19.01
CA THR A 439 -12.06 -15.23 20.38
C THR A 439 -12.89 -14.45 21.40
N PHE A 440 -13.25 -13.20 21.08
CA PHE A 440 -13.94 -12.32 22.02
C PHE A 440 -14.80 -11.28 21.29
N VAL A 441 -15.98 -10.95 21.83
CA VAL A 441 -16.80 -9.82 21.34
C VAL A 441 -17.32 -9.01 22.51
N ARG A 442 -17.20 -7.69 22.39
CA ARG A 442 -17.75 -6.72 23.32
C ARG A 442 -18.76 -5.82 22.60
N ASN A 443 -20.01 -5.98 22.99
CA ASN A 443 -21.14 -5.23 22.43
C ASN A 443 -21.31 -3.86 23.09
N ILE A 444 -21.92 -2.93 22.35
CA ILE A 444 -22.36 -1.63 22.87
C ILE A 444 -23.57 -1.84 23.78
N LEU A 445 -23.45 -1.48 25.06
CA LEU A 445 -24.60 -1.36 25.95
C LEU A 445 -25.15 0.06 25.86
N ALA A 446 -26.37 0.20 25.35
CA ALA A 446 -27.06 1.48 25.37
C ALA A 446 -27.24 1.93 26.83
N LYS A 447 -26.80 3.16 27.14
CA LYS A 447 -26.95 3.85 28.45
C LYS A 447 -26.02 3.42 29.57
N GLN A 448 -24.87 2.84 29.25
CA GLN A 448 -23.98 2.34 30.29
C GLN A 448 -22.59 2.97 30.23
N THR A 449 -22.11 3.30 31.43
CA THR A 449 -20.94 4.12 31.72
C THR A 449 -20.02 3.23 32.58
N TYR A 450 -18.82 2.93 32.09
CA TYR A 450 -17.79 2.15 32.76
C TYR A 450 -16.68 3.05 33.32
N THR A 451 -16.33 2.84 34.58
CA THR A 451 -15.14 3.42 35.20
C THR A 451 -14.32 2.30 35.82
N ALA A 452 -12.99 2.37 35.68
CA ALA A 452 -12.04 1.28 35.95
C ALA A 452 -12.02 0.73 37.40
N GLU A 453 -12.72 1.34 38.35
CA GLU A 453 -12.65 0.94 39.77
C GLU A 453 -13.88 0.16 40.29
N GLU A 454 -15.04 0.20 39.63
CA GLU A 454 -16.29 -0.25 40.26
C GLU A 454 -17.13 -1.13 39.33
N GLY A 455 -17.04 -2.44 39.53
CA GLY A 455 -17.95 -3.40 38.91
C GLY A 455 -19.43 -3.08 39.21
N TRP A 456 -20.17 -2.78 38.13
CA TRP A 456 -21.63 -2.81 37.94
C TRP A 456 -22.51 -1.66 38.51
N PHE A 457 -22.96 -0.82 37.55
CA PHE A 457 -24.17 0.03 37.39
C PHE A 457 -24.67 1.04 38.45
N VAL A 458 -24.57 2.33 38.09
CA VAL A 458 -25.60 3.35 38.34
C VAL A 458 -25.71 4.31 37.13
N ASP A 459 -26.92 4.43 36.56
CA ASP A 459 -27.26 5.30 35.43
C ASP A 459 -28.08 6.50 35.94
N GLU A 460 -27.46 7.68 36.02
CA GLU A 460 -28.19 8.96 36.16
C GLU A 460 -27.34 10.21 35.83
N ALA A 461 -26.47 10.18 34.82
CA ALA A 461 -25.99 11.39 34.12
C ALA A 461 -25.08 11.00 32.94
N TYR A 462 -25.61 11.18 31.74
CA TYR A 462 -25.05 10.78 30.46
C TYR A 462 -23.92 11.71 29.96
N GLU A 463 -22.88 11.99 30.77
CA GLU A 463 -21.85 12.97 30.36
C GLU A 463 -20.38 12.57 30.45
N SER A 464 -20.02 11.35 30.87
CA SER A 464 -18.60 10.94 30.74
C SER A 464 -18.45 9.43 30.67
N ASN A 465 -18.59 8.87 29.46
CA ASN A 465 -18.16 7.49 29.28
C ASN A 465 -17.79 7.09 27.85
N ASN A 466 -16.49 7.16 27.55
CA ASN A 466 -15.97 7.05 26.19
C ASN A 466 -14.86 6.00 26.02
N ALA A 467 -14.75 5.01 26.92
CA ALA A 467 -13.71 4.00 26.81
C ALA A 467 -14.33 2.59 26.70
N GLN A 468 -14.47 2.10 25.46
CA GLN A 468 -15.01 0.77 25.16
C GLN A 468 -13.95 -0.34 25.15
N LEU A 469 -12.67 0.03 25.13
CA LEU A 469 -11.51 -0.87 25.08
C LEU A 469 -10.85 -1.06 26.46
N VAL A 470 -11.52 -0.64 27.55
CA VAL A 470 -11.04 -0.81 28.93
C VAL A 470 -10.91 -2.29 29.28
N GLU A 471 -9.81 -2.75 29.87
CA GLU A 471 -9.54 -4.18 30.15
C GLU A 471 -9.51 -5.05 28.88
N LEU A 472 -9.42 -4.48 27.67
CA LEU A 472 -9.25 -5.30 26.45
C LEU A 472 -7.87 -5.96 26.43
N ASP A 473 -6.87 -5.32 27.04
CA ASP A 473 -5.51 -5.84 27.19
C ASP A 473 -5.44 -7.21 27.87
N ASP A 474 -6.38 -7.52 28.76
CA ASP A 474 -6.50 -8.83 29.41
C ASP A 474 -6.86 -9.97 28.43
N TYR A 475 -7.37 -9.62 27.24
CA TYR A 475 -7.82 -10.56 26.22
C TYR A 475 -6.91 -10.61 24.99
N LEU A 476 -5.96 -9.67 24.84
CA LEU A 476 -5.11 -9.54 23.65
C LEU A 476 -3.85 -10.43 23.70
N ASN A 477 -3.63 -11.18 22.64
CA ASN A 477 -2.37 -11.85 22.32
C ASN A 477 -1.58 -11.10 21.23
N GLU A 478 -0.30 -11.45 21.09
CA GLU A 478 0.51 -10.96 19.98
C GLU A 478 -0.04 -11.57 18.67
N GLY A 479 -0.20 -10.76 17.63
CA GLY A 479 -0.79 -11.19 16.35
C GLY A 479 -2.32 -11.05 16.25
N ASP A 480 -3.03 -10.78 17.34
CA ASP A 480 -4.49 -10.61 17.30
C ASP A 480 -4.93 -9.34 16.52
N TYR A 481 -6.12 -9.42 15.92
CA TYR A 481 -6.76 -8.32 15.20
C TYR A 481 -8.05 -7.87 15.88
N LEU A 482 -8.25 -6.56 16.00
CA LEU A 482 -9.47 -5.97 16.53
C LEU A 482 -10.37 -5.48 15.39
N ILE A 483 -11.56 -6.07 15.23
CA ILE A 483 -12.57 -5.62 14.27
C ILE A 483 -13.48 -4.56 14.89
N ILE A 484 -13.62 -3.40 14.24
CA ILE A 484 -14.48 -2.29 14.67
C ILE A 484 -15.41 -1.84 13.53
N GLY A 485 -16.71 -1.67 13.82
CA GLY A 485 -17.69 -1.11 12.87
C GLY A 485 -18.07 0.34 13.17
N LYS A 486 -18.03 1.23 12.15
CA LYS A 486 -18.41 2.65 12.28
C LYS A 486 -19.88 2.95 11.94
N ASN A 487 -20.36 4.14 12.34
CA ASN A 487 -21.78 4.55 12.30
C ASN A 487 -22.32 4.89 10.89
N GLN A 488 -23.66 4.86 10.74
CA GLN A 488 -24.47 5.45 9.66
C GLN A 488 -24.46 4.81 8.26
N LYS A 489 -23.71 3.74 8.04
CA LYS A 489 -23.65 3.05 6.75
C LYS A 489 -23.94 1.55 6.90
N ASN A 490 -24.42 0.92 5.83
CA ASN A 490 -25.02 -0.41 5.85
C ASN A 490 -24.09 -1.50 5.31
N VAL A 491 -24.14 -2.68 5.94
CA VAL A 491 -23.55 -3.94 5.50
C VAL A 491 -24.69 -4.90 5.12
N THR A 492 -24.59 -5.54 3.96
CA THR A 492 -25.55 -6.53 3.46
C THR A 492 -25.00 -7.94 3.64
N PHE A 493 -25.83 -8.87 4.11
CA PHE A 493 -25.46 -10.25 4.43
C PHE A 493 -26.65 -11.21 4.27
N LYS A 494 -26.43 -12.52 4.29
CA LYS A 494 -27.49 -13.54 4.20
C LYS A 494 -27.68 -14.33 5.48
N VAL A 495 -28.94 -14.54 5.85
CA VAL A 495 -29.37 -15.38 6.97
C VAL A 495 -30.42 -16.34 6.45
N ASP A 496 -30.20 -17.64 6.62
CA ASP A 496 -31.09 -18.70 6.11
C ASP A 496 -31.43 -18.57 4.61
N GLY A 497 -30.51 -17.98 3.83
CA GLY A 497 -30.68 -17.75 2.39
C GLY A 497 -31.38 -16.44 2.00
N GLU A 498 -31.88 -15.65 2.97
CA GLU A 498 -32.47 -14.34 2.73
C GLU A 498 -31.47 -13.20 2.96
N GLU A 499 -31.45 -12.21 2.07
CA GLU A 499 -30.62 -11.02 2.24
C GLU A 499 -31.18 -10.10 3.32
N LYS A 500 -30.30 -9.69 4.22
CA LYS A 500 -30.55 -8.75 5.31
C LYS A 500 -29.51 -7.63 5.23
N THR A 501 -29.88 -6.48 5.77
CA THR A 501 -29.00 -5.32 5.82
C THR A 501 -29.04 -4.73 7.23
N ALA A 502 -27.87 -4.47 7.80
CA ALA A 502 -27.74 -3.81 9.10
C ALA A 502 -26.67 -2.72 9.00
N GLN A 503 -26.66 -1.76 9.93
CA GLN A 503 -25.55 -0.80 9.99
C GLN A 503 -24.23 -1.54 10.32
N ALA A 504 -23.08 -1.06 9.83
CA ALA A 504 -21.78 -1.72 10.07
C ALA A 504 -21.49 -1.95 11.56
N ARG A 505 -21.82 -0.98 12.42
CA ARG A 505 -21.75 -1.12 13.89
C ARG A 505 -22.64 -2.23 14.48
N GLU A 506 -23.74 -2.55 13.79
CA GLU A 506 -24.78 -3.49 14.19
C GLU A 506 -24.55 -4.88 13.59
N PHE A 507 -23.80 -4.96 12.49
CA PHE A 507 -23.50 -6.19 11.78
C PHE A 507 -22.75 -7.23 12.63
N LEU A 508 -21.68 -6.80 13.31
CA LEU A 508 -20.93 -7.69 14.22
C LEU A 508 -21.80 -8.16 15.39
N ALA A 509 -22.61 -7.27 15.97
CA ALA A 509 -23.51 -7.61 17.06
C ALA A 509 -24.57 -8.63 16.62
N TYR A 510 -25.07 -8.53 15.37
CA TYR A 510 -26.05 -9.47 14.79
C TYR A 510 -25.45 -10.87 14.57
N HIS A 511 -24.21 -10.97 14.14
CA HIS A 511 -23.58 -12.26 13.90
C HIS A 511 -22.97 -12.85 15.16
N VAL A 512 -22.59 -12.03 16.16
CA VAL A 512 -21.85 -12.52 17.31
C VAL A 512 -22.52 -12.18 18.63
N VAL A 513 -22.91 -13.22 19.37
CA VAL A 513 -23.41 -13.11 20.74
C VAL A 513 -22.39 -13.67 21.71
N ASN A 514 -21.98 -12.87 22.69
CA ASN A 514 -21.32 -13.40 23.87
C ASN A 514 -22.36 -14.20 24.67
N THR A 515 -22.02 -15.42 25.09
CA THR A 515 -22.88 -16.27 25.92
C THR A 515 -23.09 -15.65 27.30
N TRP A 516 -24.03 -14.72 27.40
CA TRP A 516 -24.57 -14.30 28.69
C TRP A 516 -25.43 -15.45 29.21
N GLU A 517 -25.19 -15.90 30.44
CA GLU A 517 -25.99 -16.98 31.05
C GLU A 517 -27.49 -16.62 31.16
N SER A 518 -27.86 -15.34 31.08
CA SER A 518 -29.23 -14.92 30.78
C SER A 518 -29.29 -13.49 30.25
N PHE A 519 -30.07 -13.29 29.18
CA PHE A 519 -30.48 -11.98 28.69
C PHE A 519 -31.75 -11.52 29.43
N PRO A 520 -31.98 -10.22 29.62
CA PRO A 520 -33.27 -9.74 30.12
C PRO A 520 -34.41 -10.21 29.21
N ASN A 521 -35.49 -10.64 29.84
CA ASN A 521 -36.67 -11.19 29.19
C ASN A 521 -37.18 -10.24 28.08
N PRO A 522 -37.41 -10.70 26.84
CA PRO A 522 -37.87 -9.85 25.72
C PRO A 522 -39.12 -9.02 26.02
N ALA A 523 -39.94 -9.47 26.98
CA ALA A 523 -41.14 -8.77 27.42
C ALA A 523 -40.87 -7.49 28.24
N GLU A 524 -39.63 -7.25 28.70
CA GLU A 524 -39.25 -6.10 29.53
C GLU A 524 -38.28 -5.12 28.84
N ALA A 525 -37.80 -5.44 27.63
CA ALA A 525 -36.93 -4.56 26.87
C ALA A 525 -37.75 -3.41 26.24
N PRO A 526 -37.49 -2.13 26.59
CA PRO A 526 -38.16 -1.01 25.95
C PRO A 526 -37.78 -0.97 24.47
N ALA A 527 -38.72 -0.53 23.63
CA ALA A 527 -38.79 -0.68 22.17
C ALA A 527 -37.55 -0.29 21.31
N ASN A 528 -36.44 0.16 21.90
CA ASN A 528 -35.23 0.57 21.18
C ASN A 528 -33.92 -0.07 21.72
N GLY A 529 -33.97 -1.10 22.56
CA GLY A 529 -32.80 -1.90 22.92
C GLY A 529 -32.91 -3.28 22.28
N TRP A 530 -31.84 -3.75 21.63
CA TRP A 530 -31.71 -5.05 20.93
C TRP A 530 -32.31 -5.06 19.52
N ARG A 531 -31.47 -4.84 18.51
CA ARG A 531 -31.89 -4.52 17.13
C ARG A 531 -32.24 -5.73 16.24
N ALA A 532 -32.20 -6.95 16.77
CA ALA A 532 -32.78 -8.14 16.14
C ALA A 532 -33.32 -9.12 17.22
N PRO A 533 -34.37 -9.91 16.92
CA PRO A 533 -34.81 -11.00 17.79
C PRO A 533 -33.70 -12.00 18.10
N MET A 534 -33.66 -12.58 19.31
CA MET A 534 -32.60 -13.52 19.72
C MET A 534 -32.40 -14.71 18.75
N GLY A 535 -33.46 -15.14 18.08
CA GLY A 535 -33.40 -16.23 17.10
C GLY A 535 -32.68 -15.89 15.79
N GLU A 536 -32.23 -14.65 15.62
CA GLU A 536 -31.55 -14.16 14.43
C GLU A 536 -30.01 -14.08 14.59
N PHE A 537 -29.48 -14.30 15.79
CA PHE A 537 -28.04 -14.27 16.06
C PHE A 537 -27.34 -15.59 15.75
N VAL A 538 -26.08 -15.50 15.32
CA VAL A 538 -25.20 -16.66 15.11
C VAL A 538 -24.27 -16.81 16.34
N ASP A 539 -23.90 -18.05 16.67
CA ASP A 539 -22.91 -18.32 17.73
C ASP A 539 -21.53 -17.83 17.25
N ALA A 540 -20.82 -17.08 18.10
CA ALA A 540 -19.46 -16.59 17.84
C ALA A 540 -18.52 -17.70 17.32
N LYS A 541 -18.65 -18.90 17.86
CA LYS A 541 -17.81 -20.06 17.53
C LYS A 541 -18.15 -20.70 16.20
N ALA A 542 -19.32 -20.39 15.64
CA ALA A 542 -19.77 -20.88 14.35
C ALA A 542 -19.36 -19.96 13.19
N ILE A 543 -18.69 -18.83 13.48
CA ILE A 543 -18.27 -17.85 12.49
C ILE A 543 -16.77 -17.96 12.26
N ILE A 544 -16.41 -18.33 11.03
CA ILE A 544 -15.06 -18.29 10.51
C ILE A 544 -14.93 -16.99 9.74
N PHE A 545 -14.00 -16.11 10.13
CA PHE A 545 -13.66 -14.93 9.34
C PHE A 545 -12.66 -15.38 8.28
N ALA A 546 -13.17 -15.91 7.17
CA ALA A 546 -12.31 -16.21 6.03
C ALA A 546 -12.24 -14.95 5.18
N PHE A 547 -11.04 -14.44 5.01
CA PHE A 547 -10.82 -13.43 3.99
C PHE A 547 -10.67 -14.13 2.66
N ASP A 548 -11.34 -13.61 1.63
CA ASP A 548 -11.22 -14.18 0.30
C ASP A 548 -9.73 -14.28 -0.08
N ALA A 549 -9.30 -15.51 -0.38
CA ALA A 549 -7.96 -15.76 -0.91
C ALA A 549 -7.88 -15.32 -2.38
N ASP A 550 -9.04 -15.09 -3.01
CA ASP A 550 -9.18 -14.46 -4.31
C ASP A 550 -9.48 -12.98 -4.08
N GLU A 551 -8.42 -12.18 -4.00
CA GLU A 551 -8.51 -10.73 -4.11
C GLU A 551 -9.41 -10.35 -5.32
N PRO A 552 -10.12 -9.20 -5.30
CA PRO A 552 -10.15 -8.44 -6.54
C PRO A 552 -8.69 -8.08 -6.79
N ALA A 553 -8.02 -8.86 -7.65
CA ALA A 553 -6.60 -8.71 -7.90
C ALA A 553 -6.27 -7.23 -8.05
N LYS A 554 -5.15 -6.82 -7.44
CA LYS A 554 -4.50 -5.56 -7.78
C LYS A 554 -4.58 -5.39 -9.31
N ALA A 555 -5.32 -4.38 -9.78
CA ALA A 555 -5.51 -4.22 -11.21
C ALA A 555 -4.15 -3.89 -11.84
N PHE A 556 -3.65 -4.77 -12.71
CA PHE A 556 -2.40 -4.59 -13.45
C PHE A 556 -2.60 -3.69 -14.68
N ALA A 557 -3.82 -3.70 -15.21
CA ALA A 557 -4.19 -2.95 -16.39
C ALA A 557 -5.62 -2.42 -16.25
N TYR A 558 -5.90 -1.31 -16.93
CA TYR A 558 -7.21 -0.68 -16.97
C TYR A 558 -7.69 -0.52 -18.41
N ILE A 559 -9.00 -0.61 -18.60
CA ILE A 559 -9.69 -0.11 -19.78
C ILE A 559 -10.74 0.86 -19.27
N GLU A 560 -10.63 2.13 -19.64
CA GLU A 560 -11.40 3.21 -19.03
C GLU A 560 -11.22 3.20 -17.49
N ASP A 561 -12.29 3.00 -16.73
CA ASP A 561 -12.34 2.91 -15.27
C ASP A 561 -12.36 1.47 -14.74
N VAL A 562 -12.30 0.46 -15.62
CA VAL A 562 -12.38 -0.96 -15.24
C VAL A 562 -10.98 -1.55 -15.11
N GLY A 563 -10.64 -2.03 -13.91
CA GLY A 563 -9.36 -2.67 -13.60
C GLY A 563 -9.37 -4.19 -13.83
N TYR A 564 -8.25 -4.72 -14.32
CA TYR A 564 -8.07 -6.13 -14.66
C TYR A 564 -6.88 -6.78 -13.94
N PRO A 565 -7.02 -8.05 -13.51
CA PRO A 565 -5.99 -8.81 -12.78
C PRO A 565 -4.69 -9.07 -13.55
N SER A 566 -4.67 -8.90 -14.87
CA SER A 566 -3.48 -9.11 -15.72
C SER A 566 -3.64 -8.35 -17.04
N ILE A 567 -2.55 -8.21 -17.80
CA ILE A 567 -2.58 -7.64 -19.15
C ILE A 567 -3.37 -8.57 -20.08
N ALA A 568 -3.21 -9.89 -19.96
CA ALA A 568 -3.97 -10.87 -20.74
C ALA A 568 -5.48 -10.80 -20.48
N ASP A 569 -5.90 -10.56 -19.25
CA ASP A 569 -7.32 -10.41 -18.90
C ASP A 569 -7.90 -9.11 -19.46
N ALA A 570 -7.14 -8.02 -19.41
CA ALA A 570 -7.52 -6.77 -20.09
C ALA A 570 -7.67 -6.98 -21.60
N ILE A 571 -6.69 -7.64 -22.25
CA ILE A 571 -6.78 -7.96 -23.69
C ILE A 571 -8.02 -8.80 -23.97
N THR A 572 -8.33 -9.80 -23.13
CA THR A 572 -9.51 -10.64 -23.27
C THR A 572 -10.81 -9.84 -23.19
N ALA A 573 -10.86 -8.83 -22.34
CA ALA A 573 -12.03 -7.96 -22.17
C ALA A 573 -12.16 -6.85 -23.24
N ALA A 574 -11.04 -6.37 -23.79
CA ALA A 574 -10.99 -5.21 -24.69
C ALA A 574 -11.84 -5.36 -25.97
N ALA A 575 -12.46 -4.29 -26.40
CA ALA A 575 -13.01 -4.11 -27.73
C ALA A 575 -11.96 -3.57 -28.71
N GLU A 576 -12.19 -3.72 -30.02
CA GLU A 576 -11.33 -3.09 -31.04
C GLU A 576 -11.36 -1.56 -30.86
N GLY A 577 -10.19 -0.92 -30.80
CA GLY A 577 -10.05 0.52 -30.55
C GLY A 577 -9.72 0.88 -29.10
N ASP A 578 -9.80 -0.06 -28.16
CA ASP A 578 -9.55 0.22 -26.74
C ASP A 578 -8.07 0.53 -26.46
N THR A 579 -7.87 1.35 -25.44
CA THR A 579 -6.55 1.61 -24.85
C THR A 579 -6.45 0.91 -23.50
N ILE A 580 -5.47 0.02 -23.38
CA ILE A 580 -5.12 -0.69 -22.15
C ILE A 580 -4.05 0.14 -21.42
N LEU A 581 -4.43 0.71 -20.27
CA LEU A 581 -3.56 1.53 -19.43
C LEU A 581 -2.87 0.67 -18.37
N LEU A 582 -1.53 0.66 -18.38
CA LEU A 582 -0.70 -0.13 -17.47
C LEU A 582 -0.34 0.68 -16.22
N ILE A 583 -0.50 0.07 -15.05
CA ILE A 583 -0.11 0.71 -13.79
C ILE A 583 1.41 0.89 -13.69
N ALA A 584 1.84 1.76 -12.77
CA ALA A 584 3.24 1.97 -12.51
C ALA A 584 3.96 0.70 -12.01
N GLY A 585 5.22 0.53 -12.38
CA GLY A 585 6.08 -0.55 -11.91
C GLY A 585 6.43 -1.59 -12.97
N GLU A 586 7.04 -2.69 -12.52
CA GLU A 586 7.51 -3.78 -13.38
C GLU A 586 6.42 -4.84 -13.63
N HIS A 587 6.28 -5.23 -14.89
CA HIS A 587 5.33 -6.22 -15.38
C HIS A 587 6.08 -7.37 -16.05
N GLU A 588 6.25 -8.47 -15.31
CA GLU A 588 6.95 -9.68 -15.78
C GLU A 588 6.12 -10.54 -16.75
N GLU A 589 4.84 -10.23 -16.90
CA GLU A 589 3.89 -11.01 -17.70
C GLU A 589 4.27 -11.01 -19.18
N SER A 590 4.31 -12.22 -19.77
CA SER A 590 4.32 -12.38 -21.23
C SER A 590 2.89 -12.55 -21.72
N PHE A 591 2.49 -11.80 -22.75
CA PHE A 591 1.10 -11.78 -23.21
C PHE A 591 0.99 -11.85 -24.74
N THR A 592 -0.20 -12.23 -25.21
CA THR A 592 -0.53 -12.31 -26.65
C THR A 592 -1.60 -11.28 -26.97
N VAL A 593 -1.35 -10.47 -27.99
CA VAL A 593 -2.35 -9.56 -28.58
C VAL A 593 -3.04 -10.31 -29.71
N ASP A 594 -4.36 -10.45 -29.65
CA ASP A 594 -5.16 -11.20 -30.62
C ASP A 594 -6.35 -10.42 -31.20
N LYS A 595 -6.41 -9.11 -30.94
CA LYS A 595 -7.45 -8.19 -31.43
C LYS A 595 -6.82 -7.00 -32.13
N ASN A 596 -7.55 -6.47 -33.11
CA ASN A 596 -7.12 -5.31 -33.88
C ASN A 596 -7.29 -4.01 -33.08
N ASP A 597 -6.57 -2.99 -33.53
CA ASP A 597 -6.77 -1.60 -33.13
C ASP A 597 -6.61 -1.38 -31.60
N LEU A 598 -5.83 -2.23 -30.91
CA LEU A 598 -5.53 -2.09 -29.49
C LEU A 598 -4.32 -1.21 -29.24
N SER A 599 -4.44 -0.30 -28.26
CA SER A 599 -3.34 0.54 -27.78
C SER A 599 -2.91 0.16 -26.36
N PHE A 600 -1.62 0.27 -26.08
CA PHE A 600 -1.04 0.06 -24.75
C PHE A 600 -0.24 1.30 -24.36
N ALA A 601 -0.51 1.83 -23.16
CA ALA A 601 0.17 3.01 -22.64
C ALA A 601 0.26 2.93 -21.11
N PRO A 602 1.19 3.64 -20.44
CA PRO A 602 1.12 3.76 -19.00
C PRO A 602 -0.08 4.60 -18.60
N VAL A 603 -0.55 4.43 -17.36
CA VAL A 603 -1.40 5.45 -16.73
C VAL A 603 -0.68 6.80 -16.79
N ALA A 604 -1.42 7.87 -17.06
CA ALA A 604 -0.86 9.21 -17.26
C ALA A 604 0.09 9.62 -16.12
N GLY A 605 1.29 10.09 -16.48
CA GLY A 605 2.32 10.51 -15.52
C GLY A 605 3.00 9.36 -14.76
N LYS A 606 2.77 8.10 -15.16
CA LYS A 606 3.41 6.92 -14.56
C LYS A 606 4.41 6.27 -15.53
N VAL A 607 5.28 5.45 -14.97
CA VAL A 607 6.23 4.61 -15.70
C VAL A 607 5.81 3.15 -15.53
N ALA A 608 5.47 2.50 -16.64
CA ALA A 608 5.16 1.07 -16.68
C ALA A 608 6.25 0.33 -17.46
N VAL A 609 6.90 -0.63 -16.81
CA VAL A 609 8.07 -1.36 -17.34
C VAL A 609 7.67 -2.79 -17.69
N LEU A 610 7.65 -3.12 -18.97
CA LEU A 610 7.37 -4.47 -19.48
C LEU A 610 8.65 -5.31 -19.53
N LYS A 611 8.61 -6.51 -18.96
CA LYS A 611 9.74 -7.46 -18.92
C LYS A 611 9.44 -8.79 -19.60
N GLY A 612 8.17 -9.10 -19.82
CA GLY A 612 7.75 -10.29 -20.56
C GLY A 612 7.71 -10.12 -22.08
N VAL A 613 7.56 -11.26 -22.77
CA VAL A 613 7.49 -11.32 -24.23
C VAL A 613 6.10 -10.90 -24.71
N VAL A 614 6.06 -10.03 -25.73
CA VAL A 614 4.84 -9.60 -26.39
C VAL A 614 4.68 -10.33 -27.72
N SER A 615 3.66 -11.17 -27.82
CA SER A 615 3.35 -11.94 -29.05
C SER A 615 2.16 -11.33 -29.79
N LEU A 616 2.30 -11.05 -31.08
CA LEU A 616 1.24 -10.55 -31.94
C LEU A 616 0.73 -11.67 -32.85
N VAL A 617 -0.56 -12.01 -32.84
CA VAL A 617 -1.07 -13.05 -33.74
C VAL A 617 -1.03 -12.64 -35.23
N ASP A 618 -1.23 -13.60 -36.12
CA ASP A 618 -1.29 -13.37 -37.57
C ASP A 618 -2.53 -12.54 -37.96
N ASP A 619 -2.40 -11.72 -39.01
CA ASP A 619 -3.45 -10.88 -39.60
C ASP A 619 -3.99 -9.79 -38.66
N LEU A 620 -3.11 -9.21 -37.85
CA LEU A 620 -3.42 -8.05 -36.99
C LEU A 620 -3.24 -6.72 -37.70
N LYS A 621 -4.05 -5.73 -37.31
CA LYS A 621 -3.88 -4.32 -37.69
C LYS A 621 -3.96 -3.39 -36.48
N GLY A 622 -3.30 -2.24 -36.56
CA GLY A 622 -3.55 -1.11 -35.66
C GLY A 622 -3.05 -1.28 -34.22
N VAL A 623 -2.13 -2.21 -33.96
CA VAL A 623 -1.56 -2.40 -32.61
C VAL A 623 -0.58 -1.27 -32.30
N LYS A 624 -0.78 -0.60 -31.15
CA LYS A 624 0.02 0.56 -30.73
C LYS A 624 0.62 0.39 -29.33
N PHE A 625 1.90 0.71 -29.18
CA PHE A 625 2.57 0.87 -27.88
C PHE A 625 3.11 2.29 -27.75
N GLU A 626 2.72 3.00 -26.69
CA GLU A 626 3.08 4.41 -26.46
C GLU A 626 3.53 4.68 -25.02
N GLY A 627 4.68 5.33 -24.83
CA GLY A 627 5.09 5.84 -23.52
C GLY A 627 5.55 4.77 -22.51
N LEU A 628 5.78 3.53 -22.96
CA LEU A 628 6.14 2.40 -22.10
C LEU A 628 7.65 2.21 -22.00
N GLU A 629 8.07 1.54 -20.93
CA GLU A 629 9.44 1.08 -20.77
C GLU A 629 9.55 -0.44 -20.97
N PHE A 630 10.68 -0.92 -21.50
CA PHE A 630 10.94 -2.32 -21.77
C PHE A 630 12.34 -2.71 -21.32
N THR A 631 12.46 -3.80 -20.56
CA THR A 631 13.77 -4.31 -20.10
C THR A 631 13.76 -5.84 -19.92
N GLY A 632 14.89 -6.41 -19.51
CA GLY A 632 14.97 -7.85 -19.22
C GLY A 632 14.67 -8.72 -20.44
N ASP A 633 13.76 -9.68 -20.29
CA ASP A 633 13.43 -10.65 -21.35
C ASP A 633 12.46 -10.11 -22.42
N ALA A 634 12.08 -8.83 -22.33
CA ALA A 634 11.08 -8.24 -23.21
C ALA A 634 11.54 -8.15 -24.68
N TYR A 635 10.66 -8.56 -25.59
CA TYR A 635 10.70 -8.29 -27.02
C TYR A 635 9.30 -8.46 -27.63
N ILE A 636 9.07 -7.81 -28.77
CA ILE A 636 7.85 -7.86 -29.56
C ILE A 636 8.07 -8.78 -30.77
N HIS A 637 7.21 -9.77 -30.91
CA HIS A 637 7.28 -10.75 -32.00
C HIS A 637 5.95 -10.88 -32.72
N ALA A 638 5.96 -10.56 -34.02
CA ALA A 638 4.85 -10.76 -34.94
C ALA A 638 5.20 -11.88 -35.94
N PRO A 639 4.83 -13.14 -35.66
CA PRO A 639 5.03 -14.28 -36.56
C PRO A 639 4.12 -14.27 -37.80
N GLY A 640 3.40 -13.21 -38.14
CA GLY A 640 2.41 -13.19 -39.21
C GLY A 640 2.28 -11.84 -39.90
N LYS A 641 1.20 -11.65 -40.66
CA LYS A 641 0.83 -10.37 -41.23
C LYS A 641 0.54 -9.35 -40.13
N ILE A 642 1.08 -8.16 -40.30
CA ILE A 642 0.86 -7.03 -39.41
C ILE A 642 0.72 -5.75 -40.25
N ASP A 643 -0.30 -4.94 -40.00
CA ASP A 643 -0.53 -3.66 -40.66
C ASP A 643 -0.76 -2.55 -39.62
N ASP A 644 -0.46 -1.31 -39.97
CA ASP A 644 -0.60 -0.14 -39.06
C ASP A 644 0.00 -0.36 -37.65
N PHE A 645 1.17 -0.99 -37.55
CA PHE A 645 1.87 -1.18 -36.26
C PHE A 645 2.53 0.12 -35.80
N VAL A 646 2.32 0.51 -34.55
CA VAL A 646 2.82 1.77 -33.99
C VAL A 646 3.61 1.53 -32.69
N PHE A 647 4.83 2.06 -32.63
CA PHE A 647 5.69 2.00 -31.45
C PHE A 647 6.31 3.39 -31.24
N ILE A 648 5.79 4.17 -30.29
CA ILE A 648 6.16 5.58 -30.13
C ILE A 648 6.47 6.00 -28.69
N ASN A 649 7.41 6.93 -28.50
CA ASN A 649 7.73 7.49 -27.17
C ASN A 649 8.10 6.44 -26.10
N ASN A 650 8.59 5.26 -26.50
CA ASN A 650 8.95 4.20 -25.58
C ASN A 650 10.45 4.21 -25.25
N LYS A 651 10.82 3.63 -24.10
CA LYS A 651 12.20 3.39 -23.71
C LYS A 651 12.49 1.90 -23.64
N VAL A 652 13.56 1.45 -24.28
CA VAL A 652 13.97 0.04 -24.28
C VAL A 652 15.40 -0.02 -23.79
N TYR A 653 15.65 -0.75 -22.71
CA TYR A 653 16.98 -0.82 -22.12
C TYR A 653 17.33 -2.17 -21.52
N GLY A 654 18.60 -2.57 -21.66
CA GLY A 654 19.14 -3.72 -20.91
C GLY A 654 18.47 -5.06 -21.23
N THR A 655 17.94 -5.23 -22.43
CA THR A 655 17.26 -6.47 -22.82
C THR A 655 18.26 -7.63 -22.93
N THR A 656 17.86 -8.82 -22.47
CA THR A 656 18.67 -10.04 -22.40
C THR A 656 18.61 -10.89 -23.67
N LEU A 657 17.73 -10.55 -24.63
CA LEU A 657 17.56 -11.31 -25.86
C LEU A 657 18.90 -11.47 -26.58
N ALA A 658 19.33 -12.72 -26.73
CA ALA A 658 20.63 -13.03 -27.33
C ALA A 658 20.63 -12.74 -28.84
N LYS A 659 21.75 -12.22 -29.36
CA LYS A 659 21.94 -12.06 -30.81
C LYS A 659 21.84 -13.38 -31.56
N SER A 660 21.29 -13.32 -32.77
CA SER A 660 21.35 -14.43 -33.72
C SER A 660 22.68 -14.46 -34.49
N GLU A 661 22.99 -15.61 -35.09
CA GLU A 661 24.08 -15.70 -36.05
C GLU A 661 23.81 -14.85 -37.29
N TYR A 662 24.81 -14.09 -37.74
CA TYR A 662 24.71 -13.29 -38.95
C TYR A 662 24.62 -14.16 -40.21
N LYS A 663 23.48 -14.10 -40.91
CA LYS A 663 23.20 -14.87 -42.14
C LYS A 663 22.72 -13.95 -43.28
N PRO A 664 23.64 -13.34 -44.05
CA PRO A 664 23.32 -12.26 -45.00
C PRO A 664 22.71 -12.71 -46.34
N ARG A 665 22.62 -14.01 -46.63
CA ARG A 665 22.24 -14.52 -47.96
C ARG A 665 20.86 -15.16 -48.02
N ASN A 666 20.19 -15.30 -46.88
CA ASN A 666 18.89 -15.96 -46.77
C ASN A 666 17.92 -15.05 -46.02
N LEU A 667 16.65 -15.06 -46.41
CA LEU A 667 15.57 -14.60 -45.54
C LEU A 667 15.68 -15.42 -44.25
N THR A 668 16.17 -14.78 -43.20
CA THR A 668 16.55 -15.47 -41.96
C THR A 668 15.81 -14.82 -40.82
N ASP A 669 15.16 -15.67 -40.06
CA ASP A 669 14.55 -15.28 -38.81
C ASP A 669 15.64 -14.97 -37.80
N VAL A 670 15.73 -13.70 -37.38
CA VAL A 670 16.72 -13.25 -36.41
C VAL A 670 16.06 -12.72 -35.15
N ASN A 671 16.73 -12.92 -34.03
CA ASN A 671 16.35 -12.31 -32.77
C ASN A 671 16.52 -10.80 -32.89
N ALA A 672 15.41 -10.10 -32.76
CA ALA A 672 15.35 -8.66 -32.65
C ALA A 672 14.36 -8.25 -31.56
N PHE A 673 14.55 -7.08 -30.95
CA PHE A 673 13.60 -6.54 -29.98
C PHE A 673 12.22 -6.31 -30.62
N ILE A 674 12.14 -5.61 -31.75
CA ILE A 674 10.96 -5.57 -32.61
C ILE A 674 11.21 -6.51 -33.79
N ARG A 675 10.51 -7.65 -33.80
CA ARG A 675 10.66 -8.71 -34.80
C ARG A 675 9.36 -8.91 -35.57
N LEU A 676 9.24 -8.22 -36.70
CA LEU A 676 8.13 -8.32 -37.64
C LEU A 676 8.52 -9.31 -38.76
N PHE A 677 8.52 -10.60 -38.45
CA PHE A 677 9.09 -11.63 -39.32
C PHE A 677 8.36 -12.98 -39.24
N HIS A 678 8.20 -13.65 -40.39
CA HIS A 678 7.73 -15.05 -40.49
C HIS A 678 8.47 -15.86 -41.57
N ALA A 679 8.89 -17.10 -41.27
CA ALA A 679 9.42 -18.06 -42.25
C ALA A 679 8.48 -19.27 -42.47
N PRO A 680 8.22 -19.71 -43.73
CA PRO A 680 8.71 -19.19 -45.02
C PRO A 680 7.61 -18.41 -45.75
N ALA A 681 7.39 -17.13 -45.42
CA ALA A 681 6.38 -16.35 -46.12
C ALA A 681 6.82 -16.04 -47.56
N VAL A 682 6.11 -16.63 -48.53
CA VAL A 682 6.24 -16.34 -49.96
C VAL A 682 5.57 -15.00 -50.33
N ASN A 683 4.85 -14.40 -49.39
CA ASN A 683 4.01 -13.21 -49.54
C ASN A 683 4.57 -12.02 -48.76
N ASP A 684 4.16 -10.82 -49.15
CA ASP A 684 4.44 -9.60 -48.40
C ASP A 684 3.58 -9.60 -47.12
N ILE A 685 4.21 -9.43 -45.96
CA ILE A 685 3.59 -9.64 -44.64
C ILE A 685 3.57 -8.39 -43.76
N VAL A 686 4.41 -7.40 -44.06
CA VAL A 686 4.45 -6.16 -43.28
C VAL A 686 3.69 -5.07 -44.04
N GLY A 687 2.70 -4.48 -43.38
CA GLY A 687 1.94 -3.33 -43.83
C GLY A 687 2.61 -2.01 -43.43
N ASN A 688 1.81 -1.01 -43.05
CA ASN A 688 2.34 0.24 -42.51
C ASN A 688 2.98 0.01 -41.13
N VAL A 689 4.11 0.67 -40.88
CA VAL A 689 4.81 0.62 -39.59
C VAL A 689 5.27 2.02 -39.22
N THR A 690 5.02 2.43 -37.98
CA THR A 690 5.54 3.67 -37.40
C THR A 690 6.33 3.36 -36.14
N ILE A 691 7.63 3.66 -36.15
CA ILE A 691 8.51 3.55 -34.98
C ILE A 691 9.13 4.93 -34.78
N LYS A 692 8.66 5.68 -33.78
CA LYS A 692 9.00 7.09 -33.66
C LYS A 692 9.29 7.57 -32.24
N ASP A 693 10.30 8.43 -32.09
CA ASP A 693 10.64 9.10 -30.83
C ASP A 693 10.91 8.13 -29.66
N ASN A 694 11.47 6.95 -29.94
CA ASN A 694 11.84 5.96 -28.92
C ASN A 694 13.33 6.03 -28.55
N GLU A 695 13.69 5.57 -27.36
CA GLU A 695 15.07 5.35 -26.93
C GLU A 695 15.37 3.85 -26.83
N PHE A 696 16.46 3.40 -27.46
CA PHE A 696 16.97 2.03 -27.39
C PHE A 696 18.41 2.03 -26.89
N THR A 697 18.64 1.54 -25.67
CA THR A 697 19.94 1.61 -24.99
C THR A 697 20.38 0.23 -24.49
N ASN A 698 21.64 -0.17 -24.67
CA ASN A 698 22.19 -1.44 -24.13
C ASN A 698 21.46 -2.72 -24.62
N ILE A 699 21.12 -2.78 -25.92
CA ILE A 699 20.38 -3.91 -26.52
C ILE A 699 21.34 -4.95 -27.10
N SER A 700 21.25 -6.21 -26.65
CA SER A 700 22.19 -7.27 -27.00
C SER A 700 21.90 -8.03 -28.30
N SER A 701 20.70 -7.88 -28.87
CA SER A 701 20.26 -8.50 -30.14
C SER A 701 20.26 -7.48 -31.30
N ASP A 702 19.65 -7.81 -32.44
CA ASP A 702 19.23 -6.75 -33.39
C ASP A 702 18.08 -5.96 -32.74
N ILE A 703 17.85 -4.69 -33.10
CA ILE A 703 16.80 -3.89 -32.46
C ILE A 703 15.49 -4.00 -33.25
N ILE A 704 15.53 -3.69 -34.55
CA ILE A 704 14.37 -3.76 -35.44
C ILE A 704 14.68 -4.71 -36.59
N SER A 705 13.87 -5.76 -36.75
CA SER A 705 13.89 -6.67 -37.89
C SER A 705 12.53 -6.65 -38.58
N ILE A 706 12.54 -6.25 -39.85
CA ILE A 706 11.34 -6.13 -40.69
C ILE A 706 11.52 -7.03 -41.91
N ALA A 707 10.59 -7.98 -42.09
CA ALA A 707 10.52 -8.84 -43.26
C ALA A 707 9.95 -8.09 -44.48
N ARG A 708 9.34 -8.80 -45.45
CA ARG A 708 8.85 -8.20 -46.71
C ARG A 708 7.65 -7.27 -46.48
N THR A 709 7.81 -6.02 -46.90
CA THR A 709 6.80 -4.96 -46.91
C THR A 709 5.89 -5.08 -48.12
N ALA A 710 4.58 -4.91 -47.94
CA ALA A 710 3.60 -4.95 -49.01
C ALA A 710 3.65 -3.70 -49.91
N VAL A 711 3.17 -3.85 -51.15
CA VAL A 711 3.12 -2.75 -52.13
C VAL A 711 2.28 -1.59 -51.59
N ASP A 712 2.74 -0.36 -51.83
CA ASP A 712 2.10 0.89 -51.41
C ASP A 712 1.94 1.07 -49.88
N LYS A 713 2.82 0.42 -49.10
CA LYS A 713 2.90 0.57 -47.64
C LYS A 713 4.13 1.36 -47.21
N GLU A 714 4.03 2.04 -46.07
CA GLU A 714 5.06 2.92 -45.54
C GLU A 714 5.68 2.38 -44.25
N ILE A 715 7.01 2.37 -44.19
CA ILE A 715 7.78 2.11 -42.97
C ILE A 715 8.41 3.44 -42.52
N LEU A 716 7.88 4.04 -41.48
CA LEU A 716 8.36 5.28 -40.89
C LEU A 716 9.18 4.97 -39.63
N ILE A 717 10.49 5.26 -39.67
CA ILE A 717 11.38 5.17 -38.52
C ILE A 717 12.03 6.56 -38.31
N GLU A 718 11.51 7.35 -37.38
CA GLU A 718 11.85 8.78 -37.22
C GLU A 718 12.13 9.16 -35.76
N GLY A 719 13.09 10.04 -35.48
CA GLY A 719 13.27 10.61 -34.13
C GLY A 719 13.77 9.63 -33.04
N ASN A 720 14.12 8.40 -33.40
CA ASN A 720 14.59 7.39 -32.42
C ASN A 720 16.08 7.57 -32.06
N LEU A 721 16.41 7.36 -30.79
CA LEU A 721 17.77 7.26 -30.27
C LEU A 721 18.18 5.79 -30.16
N PHE A 722 19.29 5.42 -30.79
CA PHE A 722 19.91 4.09 -30.62
C PHE A 722 21.30 4.26 -30.00
N HIS A 723 21.50 3.70 -28.81
CA HIS A 723 22.73 3.84 -28.04
C HIS A 723 23.25 2.48 -27.53
N ASN A 724 24.58 2.30 -27.56
CA ASN A 724 25.27 1.13 -27.04
C ASN A 724 24.66 -0.24 -27.44
N PHE A 725 24.59 -0.52 -28.74
CA PHE A 725 24.11 -1.79 -29.28
C PHE A 725 25.24 -2.46 -30.10
N PRO A 726 25.58 -3.74 -29.86
CA PRO A 726 26.69 -4.40 -30.52
C PRO A 726 26.31 -5.05 -31.88
N ASN A 727 25.03 -5.03 -32.28
CA ASN A 727 24.56 -5.60 -33.55
C ASN A 727 23.83 -4.54 -34.42
N SER A 728 22.77 -4.93 -35.15
CA SER A 728 22.08 -4.04 -36.08
C SER A 728 20.95 -3.30 -35.36
N ALA A 729 20.92 -1.97 -35.48
CA ALA A 729 19.75 -1.20 -35.03
C ALA A 729 18.53 -1.46 -35.93
N ILE A 730 18.72 -1.45 -37.25
CA ILE A 730 17.64 -1.64 -38.21
C ILE A 730 18.06 -2.65 -39.25
N ARG A 731 17.21 -3.64 -39.48
CA ARG A 731 17.41 -4.69 -40.46
C ARG A 731 16.16 -4.90 -41.30
N PHE A 732 16.32 -4.71 -42.60
CA PHE A 732 15.31 -5.05 -43.60
C PHE A 732 15.70 -6.39 -44.25
N ASP A 733 14.87 -7.40 -44.04
CA ASP A 733 15.05 -8.75 -44.57
C ASP A 733 14.10 -9.03 -45.74
N GLY A 734 14.68 -9.49 -46.86
CA GLY A 734 13.95 -9.76 -48.09
C GLY A 734 14.28 -8.71 -49.16
N ASN A 735 14.68 -9.19 -50.35
CA ASN A 735 15.23 -8.39 -51.46
C ASN A 735 14.25 -7.35 -52.10
N ARG A 736 13.18 -6.91 -51.40
CA ARG A 736 12.05 -6.11 -51.91
C ARG A 736 11.38 -5.19 -50.87
N ASN A 737 12.11 -4.76 -49.84
CA ASN A 737 11.64 -3.70 -48.94
C ASN A 737 11.84 -2.31 -49.54
#